data_AF-A0AAJ3TVC4-F1
#
_entry.id   AF-A0AAJ3TVC4-F1
#
_cell.length_a   1.000
_cell.length_b   1.000
_cell.length_c   1.000
_cell.angle_alpha   90.00
_cell.angle_beta   90.00
_cell.angle_gamma   90.00
#
_symmetry.space_group_name_H-M   'P 1'
#
loop_
_entity.id
_entity.type
_entity.pdbx_description
1 polymer ?
#
loop_
_entity_poly.entity_id
_entity_poly.type
_entity_poly.pdbx_seq_one_letter_code
_entity_poly.pdbx_strand_id
1 'polypeptide(L)'
;MFARPAHAAEAVPPGFADDPAGAPAPAKRPPAWAPSNWPVRWKVLAMVLVPLVLATVFGALRIQGAMANSSGLRLAAARADVVPAITKYMSALDVALLASSTDRDVEGAKKNYEARKYELQQRLADTDVTSDVRSGVTTLLGGGQALLDKVADNSIGLRDRVTTYAPILLTAEDVINASVQVDNRQTRAQTQGLSRAVGARGQMTMQKILVTRGADLPEPQLRTSMITLAGTEPSTLFGMSEVLGAGSPDAKTLQQQMVTRMAIMSDPAAVLVDNPELLRSIQTTDDIAEQVIKDTTASVTKSVHAQANDRRDAAILDAVLVLTAIVVALAVVLLVARALVRPLRVLRDGALKVAHTDLEEEVARVKAGGTTPTPAPLPVYTTEEIGQVAHAVDELHTQALLLAGDEARLRLLVNDMFETMSRRSRSLVDQQLQLIDRLERNEEDPERLDSLFRLDHLAARLRRNSANLLVLAGAQLARDQRDPVPLSTVVNAAVSEVEDYRRVEIVALPECALVGATAGGVIHLFAELIDNALRYSPPTTAVRVSAARGGDGGVLLRISDSGLGMNDADRRIANTRLQAGGDAPDPTPDNARHMGLFVVGRIAARHGIRVGLRGPAPDETGPGTTAEIYLPATVLDGVRAEPRDIRAVPVPSAPPAEAVAAPADTRIRGRSDKNGAAGSTPPVTLLPRRNPGSSGITELPEPSGEPEPSHHRRDLPAPAQAPAAPVTNTVTNTSAFFGARSRNAEERAQPSAVAEAPAAPVAPKAPPTPKA
;
A
#
# COMPACT_ATOMS: atom_id res chain seq x y z
N MET A 1 -21.90 -52.03 -70.56
CA MET A 1 -22.70 -50.98 -71.25
C MET A 1 -22.75 -49.78 -70.31
N PHE A 2 -22.56 -48.56 -70.85
CA PHE A 2 -22.69 -47.18 -70.30
C PHE A 2 -23.40 -46.99 -68.92
N ALA A 3 -23.09 -46.00 -68.05
CA ALA A 3 -22.08 -44.92 -68.00
C ALA A 3 -21.97 -44.30 -66.57
N ARG A 4 -21.01 -43.36 -66.35
CA ARG A 4 -20.75 -42.58 -65.11
C ARG A 4 -21.82 -41.49 -64.80
N PRO A 5 -21.91 -40.96 -63.57
CA PRO A 5 -21.12 -39.79 -63.09
C PRO A 5 -20.37 -40.10 -61.75
N ALA A 6 -19.17 -39.62 -61.41
CA ALA A 6 -18.48 -38.33 -61.53
C ALA A 6 -18.65 -37.40 -60.30
N HIS A 7 -17.60 -37.34 -59.48
CA HIS A 7 -17.17 -36.14 -58.74
C HIS A 7 -15.64 -36.18 -58.62
N ALA A 8 -14.98 -35.03 -58.80
CA ALA A 8 -13.52 -34.91 -58.75
C ALA A 8 -13.05 -34.50 -57.35
N ALA A 9 -11.91 -35.04 -56.92
CA ALA A 9 -11.22 -34.61 -55.71
C ALA A 9 -10.16 -33.55 -56.06
N GLU A 10 -10.12 -32.47 -55.29
CA GLU A 10 -9.17 -31.37 -55.45
C GLU A 10 -7.89 -31.65 -54.63
N ALA A 11 -6.73 -31.16 -55.11
CA ALA A 11 -5.43 -31.63 -54.65
C ALA A 11 -4.94 -30.95 -53.35
N VAL A 12 -4.37 -31.74 -52.44
CA VAL A 12 -3.64 -31.27 -51.26
C VAL A 12 -2.17 -31.04 -51.64
N PRO A 13 -1.57 -29.85 -51.36
CA PRO A 13 -0.15 -29.61 -51.62
C PRO A 13 0.75 -30.25 -50.54
N PRO A 14 1.97 -30.72 -50.89
CA PRO A 14 2.87 -31.38 -49.96
C PRO A 14 3.73 -30.36 -49.18
N GLY A 15 3.91 -30.57 -47.87
CA GLY A 15 4.70 -29.65 -47.05
C GLY A 15 4.75 -29.98 -45.56
N PHE A 16 5.14 -31.21 -45.19
CA PHE A 16 5.62 -31.49 -43.84
C PHE A 16 7.14 -31.67 -43.88
N ALA A 17 7.85 -30.67 -43.34
CA ALA A 17 9.25 -30.79 -42.95
C ALA A 17 9.29 -30.75 -41.42
N ASP A 18 10.02 -31.67 -40.81
CA ASP A 18 10.24 -31.69 -39.35
C ASP A 18 11.06 -30.48 -38.91
N ASP A 19 10.57 -29.73 -37.93
CA ASP A 19 11.27 -28.58 -37.36
C ASP A 19 11.50 -28.79 -35.84
N PRO A 20 12.68 -29.31 -35.43
CA PRO A 20 12.93 -29.76 -34.06
C PRO A 20 13.47 -28.63 -33.15
N ALA A 21 12.70 -27.56 -32.95
CA ALA A 21 13.14 -26.40 -32.14
C ALA A 21 12.01 -25.71 -31.35
N GLY A 22 11.37 -26.45 -30.44
CA GLY A 22 10.23 -25.99 -29.61
C GLY A 22 10.51 -25.77 -28.12
N ALA A 23 11.76 -25.52 -27.70
CA ALA A 23 12.05 -25.21 -26.29
C ALA A 23 11.45 -23.83 -25.92
N PRO A 24 10.55 -23.72 -24.92
CA PRO A 24 9.93 -22.45 -24.58
C PRO A 24 11.00 -21.46 -24.09
N ALA A 25 11.15 -20.34 -24.79
CA ALA A 25 12.10 -19.31 -24.45
C ALA A 25 11.87 -18.80 -23.01
N PRO A 26 12.92 -18.60 -22.19
CA PRO A 26 12.75 -18.17 -20.81
C PRO A 26 12.06 -16.80 -20.77
N ALA A 27 10.98 -16.73 -19.99
CA ALA A 27 10.14 -15.54 -19.90
C ALA A 27 10.97 -14.31 -19.49
N LYS A 28 11.17 -13.37 -20.44
CA LYS A 28 11.91 -12.13 -20.20
C LYS A 28 11.20 -11.32 -19.11
N ARG A 29 11.83 -11.20 -17.94
CA ARG A 29 11.33 -10.36 -16.85
C ARG A 29 11.21 -8.90 -17.36
N PRO A 30 10.10 -8.19 -17.09
CA PRO A 30 9.94 -6.81 -17.52
C PRO A 30 11.01 -5.91 -16.86
N PRO A 31 11.39 -4.79 -17.49
CA PRO A 31 12.42 -3.91 -16.96
C PRO A 31 12.01 -3.28 -15.62
N ALA A 32 12.99 -2.91 -14.78
CA ALA A 32 12.75 -2.40 -13.42
C ALA A 32 11.93 -1.10 -13.37
N TRP A 33 11.94 -0.31 -14.45
CA TRP A 33 11.16 0.92 -14.60
C TRP A 33 9.72 0.69 -15.10
N ALA A 34 9.35 -0.53 -15.51
CA ALA A 34 7.98 -0.84 -15.88
C ALA A 34 7.08 -0.76 -14.63
N PRO A 35 5.90 -0.08 -14.71
CA PRO A 35 5.01 0.07 -13.56
C PRO A 35 4.53 -1.28 -13.03
N SER A 36 4.51 -2.35 -13.84
CA SER A 36 4.21 -3.72 -13.41
C SER A 36 5.14 -4.22 -12.29
N ASN A 37 6.43 -3.88 -12.31
CA ASN A 37 7.43 -4.29 -11.31
C ASN A 37 7.43 -3.43 -10.04
N TRP A 38 6.71 -2.31 -9.99
CA TRP A 38 6.70 -1.47 -8.80
C TRP A 38 6.06 -2.19 -7.61
N PRO A 39 6.63 -2.05 -6.39
CA PRO A 39 5.97 -2.50 -5.17
C PRO A 39 4.57 -1.88 -5.06
N VAL A 40 3.57 -2.64 -4.61
CA VAL A 40 2.17 -2.17 -4.54
C VAL A 40 2.06 -0.84 -3.76
N ARG A 41 2.91 -0.64 -2.75
CA ARG A 41 3.07 0.61 -2.00
C ARG A 41 3.27 1.83 -2.91
N TRP A 42 4.16 1.72 -3.89
CA TRP A 42 4.49 2.79 -4.85
C TRP A 42 3.43 2.95 -5.94
N LYS A 43 2.79 1.86 -6.38
CA LYS A 43 1.65 1.93 -7.32
C LYS A 43 0.48 2.70 -6.72
N VAL A 44 0.06 2.32 -5.51
CA VAL A 44 -1.04 2.97 -4.78
C VAL A 44 -0.66 4.41 -4.45
N LEU A 45 0.56 4.68 -4.00
CA LEU A 45 1.03 6.04 -3.75
C LEU A 45 1.02 6.89 -5.03
N ALA A 46 1.49 6.40 -6.17
CA ALA A 46 1.52 7.16 -7.42
C ALA A 46 0.11 7.46 -7.98
N MET A 47 -0.78 6.47 -7.94
CA MET A 47 -2.20 6.61 -8.36
C MET A 47 -2.94 7.70 -7.57
N VAL A 48 -2.44 7.99 -6.37
CA VAL A 48 -3.03 8.91 -5.40
C VAL A 48 -2.30 10.26 -5.34
N LEU A 49 -0.98 10.26 -5.46
CA LEU A 49 -0.14 11.46 -5.47
C LEU A 49 -0.48 12.36 -6.66
N VAL A 50 -0.78 11.79 -7.83
CA VAL A 50 -1.11 12.58 -9.03
C VAL A 50 -2.39 13.41 -8.85
N PRO A 51 -3.55 12.83 -8.44
CA PRO A 51 -4.73 13.62 -8.04
C PRO A 51 -4.46 14.64 -6.93
N LEU A 52 -3.67 14.27 -5.91
CA LEU A 52 -3.35 15.18 -4.80
C LEU A 52 -2.52 16.39 -5.25
N VAL A 53 -1.51 16.18 -6.10
CA VAL A 53 -0.69 17.25 -6.69
C VAL A 53 -1.56 18.15 -7.57
N LEU A 54 -2.43 17.59 -8.41
CA LEU A 54 -3.41 18.35 -9.20
C LEU A 54 -4.32 19.21 -8.30
N ALA A 55 -4.93 18.62 -7.27
CA ALA A 55 -5.78 19.33 -6.33
C ALA A 55 -5.02 20.43 -5.56
N THR A 56 -3.76 20.19 -5.20
CA THR A 56 -2.90 21.18 -4.53
C THR A 56 -2.54 22.34 -5.47
N VAL A 57 -2.22 22.05 -6.74
CA VAL A 57 -1.91 23.09 -7.75
C VAL A 57 -3.15 23.92 -8.08
N PHE A 58 -4.30 23.29 -8.34
CA PHE A 58 -5.56 24.01 -8.58
C PHE A 58 -6.01 24.80 -7.35
N GLY A 59 -5.85 24.25 -6.15
CA GLY A 59 -6.13 24.94 -4.90
C GLY A 59 -5.24 26.16 -4.69
N ALA A 60 -3.93 26.03 -4.92
CA ALA A 60 -2.99 27.15 -4.85
C ALA A 60 -3.32 28.25 -5.88
N LEU A 61 -3.63 27.88 -7.12
CA LEU A 61 -4.05 28.84 -8.16
C LEU A 61 -5.37 29.56 -7.79
N ARG A 62 -6.34 28.85 -7.22
CA ARG A 62 -7.60 29.44 -6.74
C ARG A 62 -7.36 30.45 -5.60
N ILE A 63 -6.55 30.07 -4.62
CA ILE A 63 -6.17 30.94 -3.48
C ILE A 63 -5.39 32.17 -3.98
N GLN A 64 -4.43 31.98 -4.90
CA GLN A 64 -3.66 33.07 -5.48
C GLN A 64 -4.56 34.08 -6.22
N GLY A 65 -5.52 33.59 -7.01
CA GLY A 65 -6.51 34.45 -7.69
C GLY A 65 -7.40 35.21 -6.70
N ALA A 66 -7.86 34.54 -5.64
CA ALA A 66 -8.66 35.18 -4.58
C ALA A 66 -7.88 36.27 -3.83
N MET A 67 -6.62 35.99 -3.48
CA MET A 67 -5.72 36.93 -2.79
C MET A 67 -5.35 38.14 -3.66
N ALA A 68 -5.03 37.92 -4.95
CA ALA A 68 -4.75 39.00 -5.88
C ALA A 68 -5.95 39.96 -5.99
N ASN A 69 -7.15 39.43 -6.18
CA ASN A 69 -8.38 40.23 -6.25
C ASN A 69 -8.68 40.97 -4.94
N SER A 70 -8.41 40.38 -3.77
CA SER A 70 -8.56 41.06 -2.48
C SER A 70 -7.58 42.23 -2.31
N SER A 71 -6.32 42.06 -2.75
CA SER A 71 -5.30 43.11 -2.63
C SER A 71 -5.65 44.38 -3.42
N GLY A 72 -6.15 44.25 -4.65
CA GLY A 72 -6.58 45.38 -5.48
C GLY A 72 -7.74 46.16 -4.88
N LEU A 73 -8.67 45.49 -4.19
CA LEU A 73 -9.82 46.15 -3.54
C LEU A 73 -9.44 46.87 -2.23
N ARG A 74 -8.48 46.33 -1.45
CA ARG A 74 -7.92 47.07 -0.30
C ARG A 74 -7.22 48.36 -0.76
N LEU A 75 -6.53 48.30 -1.90
CA LEU A 75 -5.89 49.45 -2.51
C LEU A 75 -6.92 50.46 -3.06
N ALA A 76 -8.04 50.01 -3.63
CA ALA A 76 -9.16 50.87 -4.01
C ALA A 76 -9.80 51.58 -2.80
N ALA A 77 -9.99 50.88 -1.67
CA ALA A 77 -10.49 51.47 -0.43
C ALA A 77 -9.53 52.52 0.15
N ALA A 78 -8.22 52.22 0.16
CA ALA A 78 -7.20 53.19 0.58
C ALA A 78 -7.20 54.45 -0.30
N ARG A 79 -7.35 54.34 -1.62
CA ARG A 79 -7.46 55.50 -2.52
C ARG A 79 -8.73 56.33 -2.26
N ALA A 80 -9.87 55.67 -2.00
CA ALA A 80 -11.12 56.35 -1.69
C ALA A 80 -11.01 57.22 -0.41
N ASP A 81 -10.18 56.82 0.55
CA ASP A 81 -9.90 57.60 1.77
C ASP A 81 -9.16 58.93 1.54
N VAL A 82 -8.67 59.21 0.33
CA VAL A 82 -8.09 60.52 -0.04
C VAL A 82 -9.18 61.51 -0.47
N VAL A 83 -10.32 61.03 -0.96
CA VAL A 83 -11.45 61.87 -1.42
C VAL A 83 -11.95 62.85 -0.33
N PRO A 84 -12.17 62.44 0.93
CA PRO A 84 -12.54 63.38 2.00
C PRO A 84 -11.50 64.47 2.28
N ALA A 85 -10.21 64.21 2.03
CA ALA A 85 -9.17 65.23 2.20
C ALA A 85 -9.17 66.21 1.01
N ILE A 86 -9.41 65.73 -0.22
CA ILE A 86 -9.57 66.56 -1.41
C ILE A 86 -10.78 67.49 -1.28
N THR A 87 -11.95 66.98 -0.90
CA THR A 87 -13.18 67.79 -0.80
C THR A 87 -13.09 68.88 0.28
N LYS A 88 -12.43 68.57 1.41
CA LYS A 88 -12.06 69.54 2.46
C LYS A 88 -11.05 70.58 1.97
N TYR A 89 -10.00 70.16 1.27
CA TYR A 89 -8.99 71.07 0.70
C TYR A 89 -9.64 72.07 -0.26
N MET A 90 -10.48 71.58 -1.19
CA MET A 90 -11.22 72.43 -2.11
C MET A 90 -12.15 73.40 -1.37
N SER A 91 -12.82 72.96 -0.30
CA SER A 91 -13.66 73.85 0.53
C SER A 91 -12.85 74.95 1.21
N ALA A 92 -11.68 74.63 1.75
CA ALA A 92 -10.82 75.64 2.36
C ALA A 92 -10.18 76.58 1.32
N LEU A 93 -9.94 76.11 0.09
CA LEU A 93 -9.51 76.94 -1.05
C LEU A 93 -10.64 77.87 -1.51
N ASP A 94 -11.88 77.37 -1.66
CA ASP A 94 -13.07 78.17 -1.96
C ASP A 94 -13.22 79.33 -0.93
N VAL A 95 -13.14 79.00 0.36
CA VAL A 95 -13.23 79.97 1.47
C VAL A 95 -12.06 80.95 1.48
N ALA A 96 -10.82 80.51 1.26
CA ALA A 96 -9.64 81.38 1.24
C ALA A 96 -9.65 82.36 0.04
N LEU A 97 -10.10 81.91 -1.14
CA LEU A 97 -10.28 82.77 -2.31
C LEU A 97 -11.36 83.82 -2.07
N LEU A 98 -12.48 83.44 -1.46
CA LEU A 98 -13.56 84.38 -1.14
C LEU A 98 -13.17 85.36 -0.02
N ALA A 99 -12.52 84.90 1.04
CA ALA A 99 -12.04 85.74 2.15
C ALA A 99 -11.04 86.80 1.64
N SER A 100 -10.00 86.36 0.92
CA SER A 100 -9.00 87.25 0.31
C SER A 100 -9.60 88.18 -0.75
N SER A 101 -10.72 87.80 -1.38
CA SER A 101 -11.47 88.66 -2.29
C SER A 101 -12.46 89.59 -1.59
N THR A 102 -12.84 89.35 -0.34
CA THR A 102 -13.82 90.22 0.39
C THR A 102 -13.19 91.04 1.51
N ASP A 103 -11.90 90.84 1.78
CA ASP A 103 -11.15 91.41 2.90
C ASP A 103 -11.79 91.10 4.27
N ARG A 104 -12.43 89.93 4.38
CA ARG A 104 -13.12 89.44 5.58
C ARG A 104 -12.51 88.12 6.01
N ASP A 105 -12.05 88.05 7.26
CA ASP A 105 -11.44 86.87 7.89
C ASP A 105 -10.33 86.19 7.06
N VAL A 106 -9.50 87.00 6.39
CA VAL A 106 -8.41 86.52 5.51
C VAL A 106 -7.44 85.60 6.27
N GLU A 107 -7.08 85.96 7.51
CA GLU A 107 -6.14 85.20 8.33
C GLU A 107 -6.75 83.87 8.82
N GLY A 108 -8.03 83.86 9.24
CA GLY A 108 -8.74 82.64 9.62
C GLY A 108 -8.89 81.68 8.44
N ALA A 109 -9.26 82.20 7.27
CA ALA A 109 -9.38 81.42 6.04
C ALA A 109 -8.03 80.87 5.56
N LYS A 110 -6.96 81.68 5.58
CA LYS A 110 -5.59 81.26 5.24
C LYS A 110 -5.11 80.14 6.17
N LYS A 111 -5.34 80.26 7.47
CA LYS A 111 -4.99 79.23 8.45
C LYS A 111 -5.77 77.92 8.24
N ASN A 112 -7.05 78.00 7.86
CA ASN A 112 -7.84 76.81 7.51
C ASN A 112 -7.31 76.15 6.23
N TYR A 113 -7.00 76.94 5.19
CA TYR A 113 -6.41 76.46 3.95
C TYR A 113 -5.11 75.69 4.18
N GLU A 114 -4.14 76.29 4.89
CA GLU A 114 -2.86 75.62 5.21
C GLU A 114 -3.07 74.33 6.02
N ALA A 115 -4.02 74.31 6.96
CA ALA A 115 -4.36 73.11 7.72
C ALA A 115 -4.93 71.98 6.84
N ARG A 116 -5.83 72.28 5.88
CA ARG A 116 -6.38 71.27 4.96
C ARG A 116 -5.39 70.85 3.88
N LYS A 117 -4.53 71.76 3.41
CA LYS A 117 -3.39 71.49 2.53
C LYS A 117 -2.43 70.50 3.19
N TYR A 118 -2.05 70.72 4.45
CA TYR A 118 -1.21 69.80 5.20
C TYR A 118 -1.91 68.45 5.45
N GLU A 119 -3.21 68.43 5.81
CA GLU A 119 -4.01 67.20 5.93
C GLU A 119 -3.97 66.36 4.63
N LEU A 120 -4.16 67.00 3.47
CA LEU A 120 -4.14 66.34 2.17
C LEU A 120 -2.73 65.85 1.79
N GLN A 121 -1.69 66.65 2.05
CA GLN A 121 -0.29 66.24 1.85
C GLN A 121 0.08 65.01 2.70
N GLN A 122 -0.26 65.04 3.99
CA GLN A 122 -0.02 63.92 4.90
C GLN A 122 -0.82 62.69 4.45
N ARG A 123 -2.12 62.84 4.15
CA ARG A 123 -2.95 61.70 3.69
C ARG A 123 -2.40 61.09 2.39
N LEU A 124 -1.86 61.90 1.48
CA LEU A 124 -1.23 61.43 0.24
C LEU A 124 0.10 60.69 0.45
N ALA A 125 0.86 61.08 1.48
CA ALA A 125 2.11 60.41 1.86
C ALA A 125 1.84 59.07 2.58
N ASP A 126 0.85 59.04 3.46
CA ASP A 126 0.48 57.86 4.27
C ASP A 126 -0.32 56.80 3.47
N THR A 127 -0.79 57.13 2.26
CA THR A 127 -1.68 56.28 1.46
C THR A 127 -1.02 55.79 0.17
N ASP A 128 -1.13 54.49 -0.11
CA ASP A 128 -0.72 53.92 -1.40
C ASP A 128 -1.74 54.25 -2.50
N VAL A 129 -1.40 55.25 -3.33
CA VAL A 129 -2.21 55.76 -4.44
C VAL A 129 -1.53 55.53 -5.79
N THR A 130 -2.29 55.59 -6.88
CA THR A 130 -1.69 55.57 -8.23
C THR A 130 -0.76 56.76 -8.46
N SER A 131 0.15 56.61 -9.42
CA SER A 131 0.92 57.71 -10.01
C SER A 131 0.02 58.90 -10.36
N ASP A 132 -1.14 58.62 -10.93
CA ASP A 132 -2.02 59.60 -11.55
C ASP A 132 -2.74 60.43 -10.47
N VAL A 133 -3.25 59.76 -9.42
CA VAL A 133 -3.82 60.44 -8.25
C VAL A 133 -2.73 61.25 -7.53
N ARG A 134 -1.51 60.70 -7.35
CA ARG A 134 -0.40 61.43 -6.71
C ARG A 134 0.02 62.68 -7.51
N SER A 135 0.15 62.55 -8.82
CA SER A 135 0.47 63.66 -9.72
C SER A 135 -0.63 64.71 -9.75
N GLY A 136 -1.89 64.28 -9.85
CA GLY A 136 -3.05 65.18 -9.86
C GLY A 136 -3.22 65.93 -8.54
N VAL A 137 -3.12 65.27 -7.38
CA VAL A 137 -3.13 65.97 -6.08
C VAL A 137 -1.95 66.94 -5.96
N THR A 138 -0.76 66.58 -6.44
CA THR A 138 0.40 67.49 -6.41
C THR A 138 0.17 68.74 -7.26
N THR A 139 -0.39 68.57 -8.47
CA THR A 139 -0.82 69.67 -9.35
C THR A 139 -1.89 70.54 -8.69
N LEU A 140 -2.88 69.92 -8.02
CA LEU A 140 -3.97 70.58 -7.32
C LEU A 140 -3.49 71.46 -6.15
N LEU A 141 -2.56 70.92 -5.35
CA LEU A 141 -1.92 71.62 -4.25
C LEU A 141 -1.07 72.79 -4.73
N GLY A 142 -0.23 72.57 -5.75
CA GLY A 142 0.62 73.62 -6.32
C GLY A 142 -0.17 74.72 -7.01
N GLY A 143 -1.22 74.36 -7.76
CA GLY A 143 -2.10 75.32 -8.43
C GLY A 143 -2.90 76.18 -7.45
N GLY A 144 -3.49 75.58 -6.42
CA GLY A 144 -4.23 76.32 -5.39
C GLY A 144 -3.33 77.28 -4.60
N GLN A 145 -2.13 76.84 -4.23
CA GLN A 145 -1.13 77.69 -3.58
C GLN A 145 -0.76 78.88 -4.47
N ALA A 146 -0.34 78.62 -5.71
CA ALA A 146 0.10 79.66 -6.65
C ALA A 146 -1.01 80.65 -7.02
N LEU A 147 -2.28 80.25 -6.95
CA LEU A 147 -3.42 81.16 -7.09
C LEU A 147 -3.61 82.02 -5.84
N LEU A 148 -3.58 81.43 -4.64
CA LEU A 148 -3.73 82.18 -3.38
C LEU A 148 -2.59 83.17 -3.15
N ASP A 149 -1.34 82.80 -3.44
CA ASP A 149 -0.19 83.69 -3.32
C ASP A 149 -0.36 84.93 -4.21
N LYS A 150 -0.71 84.74 -5.49
CA LYS A 150 -1.01 85.85 -6.42
C LYS A 150 -2.17 86.72 -5.95
N VAL A 151 -3.20 86.12 -5.35
CA VAL A 151 -4.36 86.84 -4.81
C VAL A 151 -3.97 87.68 -3.58
N ALA A 152 -3.14 87.13 -2.69
CA ALA A 152 -2.63 87.82 -1.50
C ALA A 152 -1.66 88.97 -1.85
N ASP A 153 -0.76 88.75 -2.82
CA ASP A 153 0.14 89.76 -3.36
C ASP A 153 -0.58 90.79 -4.27
N ASN A 154 -1.89 90.63 -4.46
CA ASN A 154 -2.74 91.40 -5.36
C ASN A 154 -2.20 91.48 -6.81
N SER A 155 -1.45 90.47 -7.24
CA SER A 155 -0.72 90.43 -8.52
C SER A 155 -1.54 89.82 -9.66
N ILE A 156 -2.84 89.63 -9.48
CA ILE A 156 -3.76 88.96 -10.43
C ILE A 156 -5.13 89.65 -10.43
N GLY A 157 -5.58 90.05 -11.63
CA GLY A 157 -6.85 90.73 -11.84
C GLY A 157 -8.06 89.80 -11.63
N LEU A 158 -9.23 90.38 -11.34
CA LEU A 158 -10.43 89.62 -10.95
C LEU A 158 -10.84 88.55 -11.98
N ARG A 159 -10.78 88.87 -13.27
CA ARG A 159 -11.06 87.92 -14.36
C ARG A 159 -10.03 86.78 -14.38
N ASP A 160 -8.76 87.09 -14.18
CA ASP A 160 -7.67 86.11 -14.23
C ASP A 160 -7.67 85.17 -13.01
N ARG A 161 -8.17 85.61 -11.86
CA ARG A 161 -8.43 84.75 -10.69
C ARG A 161 -9.39 83.62 -11.06
N VAL A 162 -10.50 83.96 -11.72
CA VAL A 162 -11.54 83.01 -12.16
C VAL A 162 -11.00 82.06 -13.23
N THR A 163 -10.32 82.56 -14.26
CA THR A 163 -9.77 81.71 -15.33
C THR A 163 -8.63 80.80 -14.83
N THR A 164 -7.86 81.22 -13.82
CA THR A 164 -6.82 80.39 -13.18
C THR A 164 -7.43 79.34 -12.24
N TYR A 165 -8.61 79.59 -11.67
CA TYR A 165 -9.27 78.63 -10.79
C TYR A 165 -9.95 77.47 -11.54
N ALA A 166 -10.50 77.71 -12.73
CA ALA A 166 -11.21 76.67 -13.49
C ALA A 166 -10.37 75.40 -13.78
N PRO A 167 -9.08 75.46 -14.19
CA PRO A 167 -8.23 74.28 -14.32
C PRO A 167 -7.97 73.53 -13.00
N ILE A 168 -7.96 74.24 -11.86
CA ILE A 168 -7.78 73.64 -10.53
C ILE A 168 -9.04 72.83 -10.17
N LEU A 169 -10.24 73.35 -10.48
CA LEU A 169 -11.50 72.62 -10.32
C LEU A 169 -11.57 71.36 -11.19
N LEU A 170 -11.20 71.45 -12.48
CA LEU A 170 -11.15 70.28 -13.37
C LEU A 170 -10.16 69.23 -12.84
N THR A 171 -8.98 69.66 -12.36
CA THR A 171 -8.02 68.76 -11.71
C THR A 171 -8.61 68.10 -10.47
N ALA A 172 -9.41 68.80 -9.67
CA ALA A 172 -10.09 68.22 -8.51
C ALA A 172 -11.14 67.18 -8.93
N GLU A 173 -11.94 67.47 -9.97
CA GLU A 173 -12.92 66.52 -10.53
C GLU A 173 -12.23 65.24 -11.02
N ASP A 174 -11.18 65.37 -11.82
CA ASP A 174 -10.42 64.25 -12.38
C ASP A 174 -9.76 63.40 -11.28
N VAL A 175 -9.17 64.02 -10.27
CA VAL A 175 -8.53 63.32 -9.14
C VAL A 175 -9.55 62.59 -8.27
N ILE A 176 -10.73 63.17 -8.02
CA ILE A 176 -11.82 62.49 -7.29
C ILE A 176 -12.26 61.23 -8.06
N ASN A 177 -12.46 61.35 -9.38
CA ASN A 177 -12.83 60.21 -10.22
C ASN A 177 -11.72 59.15 -10.30
N ALA A 178 -10.45 59.55 -10.40
CA ALA A 178 -9.30 58.65 -10.41
C ALA A 178 -9.07 57.95 -9.05
N SER A 179 -9.47 58.57 -7.94
CA SER A 179 -9.34 58.01 -6.60
C SER A 179 -10.33 56.87 -6.32
N VAL A 180 -11.43 56.77 -7.08
CA VAL A 180 -12.47 55.73 -6.87
C VAL A 180 -12.73 54.94 -8.15
N GLN A 181 -11.73 54.16 -8.56
CA GLN A 181 -11.87 53.19 -9.63
C GLN A 181 -12.41 51.85 -9.08
N VAL A 182 -13.72 51.63 -9.21
CA VAL A 182 -14.40 50.38 -8.86
C VAL A 182 -15.34 49.88 -9.96
N ASP A 183 -15.57 48.57 -9.99
CA ASP A 183 -16.49 47.90 -10.93
C ASP A 183 -17.97 48.17 -10.62
N ASN A 184 -18.28 48.67 -9.41
CA ASN A 184 -19.65 48.96 -9.00
C ASN A 184 -20.19 50.20 -9.75
N ARG A 185 -21.20 50.00 -10.60
CA ARG A 185 -21.86 51.07 -11.36
C ARG A 185 -22.45 52.16 -10.47
N GLN A 186 -23.02 51.80 -9.31
CA GLN A 186 -23.62 52.76 -8.39
C GLN A 186 -22.57 53.64 -7.72
N THR A 187 -21.49 53.05 -7.20
CA THR A 187 -20.37 53.81 -6.60
C THR A 187 -19.68 54.70 -7.64
N ARG A 188 -19.60 54.27 -8.91
CA ARG A 188 -19.09 55.09 -10.01
C ARG A 188 -19.98 56.31 -10.30
N ALA A 189 -21.30 56.12 -10.41
CA ALA A 189 -22.25 57.23 -10.59
C ALA A 189 -22.22 58.21 -9.41
N GLN A 190 -22.15 57.68 -8.17
CA GLN A 190 -21.96 58.49 -6.97
C GLN A 190 -20.65 59.30 -6.99
N THR A 191 -19.53 58.69 -7.38
CA THR A 191 -18.24 59.38 -7.52
C THR A 191 -18.32 60.48 -8.58
N GLN A 192 -18.98 60.21 -9.71
CA GLN A 192 -19.18 61.20 -10.76
C GLN A 192 -20.00 62.39 -10.24
N GLY A 193 -21.18 62.18 -9.64
CA GLY A 193 -21.96 63.28 -9.06
C GLY A 193 -21.26 63.99 -7.91
N LEU A 194 -20.42 63.31 -7.12
CA LEU A 194 -19.55 63.94 -6.13
C LEU A 194 -18.53 64.89 -6.79
N SER A 195 -17.86 64.47 -7.86
CA SER A 195 -16.97 65.35 -8.62
C SER A 195 -17.74 66.56 -9.18
N ARG A 196 -18.92 66.34 -9.76
CA ARG A 196 -19.79 67.41 -10.27
C ARG A 196 -20.27 68.38 -9.20
N ALA A 197 -20.52 67.90 -7.98
CA ALA A 197 -20.87 68.76 -6.85
C ALA A 197 -19.69 69.64 -6.39
N VAL A 198 -18.46 69.11 -6.38
CA VAL A 198 -17.24 69.92 -6.15
C VAL A 198 -17.06 70.97 -7.25
N GLY A 199 -17.26 70.60 -8.52
CA GLY A 199 -17.24 71.53 -9.65
C GLY A 199 -18.32 72.63 -9.53
N ALA A 200 -19.55 72.27 -9.19
CA ALA A 200 -20.66 73.20 -8.98
C ALA A 200 -20.37 74.19 -7.83
N ARG A 201 -19.85 73.72 -6.69
CA ARG A 201 -19.47 74.58 -5.56
C ARG A 201 -18.35 75.57 -5.93
N GLY A 202 -17.35 75.11 -6.68
CA GLY A 202 -16.29 75.96 -7.22
C GLY A 202 -16.82 77.01 -8.21
N GLN A 203 -17.78 76.63 -9.08
CA GLN A 203 -18.47 77.57 -9.97
C GLN A 203 -19.28 78.61 -9.19
N MET A 204 -19.99 78.22 -8.13
CA MET A 204 -20.70 79.15 -7.25
C MET A 204 -19.72 80.11 -6.56
N THR A 205 -18.56 79.63 -6.10
CA THR A 205 -17.50 80.46 -5.54
C THR A 205 -16.98 81.49 -6.56
N MET A 206 -16.73 81.09 -7.82
CA MET A 206 -16.31 82.01 -8.88
C MET A 206 -17.38 83.05 -9.21
N GLN A 207 -18.66 82.66 -9.31
CA GLN A 207 -19.77 83.60 -9.50
C GLN A 207 -19.88 84.57 -8.32
N LYS A 208 -19.75 84.09 -7.08
CA LYS A 208 -19.80 84.90 -5.85
C LYS A 208 -18.67 85.93 -5.80
N ILE A 209 -17.45 85.54 -6.17
CA ILE A 209 -16.29 86.44 -6.28
C ILE A 209 -16.55 87.53 -7.34
N LEU A 210 -17.05 87.16 -8.51
CA LEU A 210 -17.40 88.14 -9.56
C LEU A 210 -18.54 89.09 -9.15
N VAL A 211 -19.53 88.61 -8.40
CA VAL A 211 -20.64 89.43 -7.91
C VAL A 211 -20.19 90.41 -6.83
N THR A 212 -19.41 89.97 -5.84
CA THR A 212 -18.98 90.82 -4.72
C THR A 212 -17.77 91.71 -5.04
N ARG A 213 -16.98 91.41 -6.07
CA ARG A 213 -15.88 92.28 -6.56
C ARG A 213 -16.10 92.86 -7.95
N GLY A 214 -17.28 92.70 -8.54
CA GLY A 214 -17.54 93.10 -9.93
C GLY A 214 -17.32 94.58 -10.23
N ALA A 215 -17.32 95.45 -9.22
CA ALA A 215 -16.93 96.87 -9.36
C ALA A 215 -15.48 97.07 -9.86
N ASP A 216 -14.60 96.08 -9.67
CA ASP A 216 -13.21 96.09 -10.17
C ASP A 216 -13.13 95.80 -11.69
N LEU A 217 -14.27 95.55 -12.37
CA LEU A 217 -14.37 95.31 -13.81
C LEU A 217 -15.41 96.23 -14.48
N PRO A 218 -15.20 96.66 -15.75
CA PRO A 218 -16.25 97.31 -16.53
C PRO A 218 -17.49 96.41 -16.68
N GLU A 219 -18.68 96.98 -16.53
CA GLU A 219 -19.96 96.24 -16.52
C GLU A 219 -20.12 95.24 -17.70
N PRO A 220 -19.80 95.58 -18.97
CA PRO A 220 -19.92 94.61 -20.07
C PRO A 220 -18.96 93.43 -19.93
N GLN A 221 -17.78 93.64 -19.33
CA GLN A 221 -16.77 92.59 -19.11
C GLN A 221 -17.15 91.69 -17.93
N LEU A 222 -17.71 92.27 -16.86
CA LEU A 222 -18.27 91.54 -15.74
C LEU A 222 -19.41 90.63 -16.22
N ARG A 223 -20.40 91.19 -16.91
CA ARG A 223 -21.56 90.45 -17.44
C ARG A 223 -21.14 89.35 -18.41
N THR A 224 -20.21 89.63 -19.34
CA THR A 224 -19.66 88.61 -20.24
C THR A 224 -18.97 87.47 -19.48
N SER A 225 -18.21 87.79 -18.43
CA SER A 225 -17.52 86.78 -17.60
C SER A 225 -18.50 85.92 -16.82
N MET A 226 -19.53 86.54 -16.22
CA MET A 226 -20.61 85.86 -15.51
C MET A 226 -21.41 84.93 -16.43
N ILE A 227 -21.84 85.39 -17.61
CA ILE A 227 -22.58 84.58 -18.59
C ILE A 227 -21.73 83.43 -19.12
N THR A 228 -20.44 83.68 -19.40
CA THR A 228 -19.51 82.62 -19.88
C THR A 228 -19.36 81.51 -18.84
N LEU A 229 -19.24 81.88 -17.56
CA LEU A 229 -19.15 80.94 -16.46
C LEU A 229 -20.47 80.16 -16.28
N ALA A 230 -21.60 80.86 -16.24
CA ALA A 230 -22.94 80.27 -16.15
C ALA A 230 -23.27 79.34 -17.33
N GLY A 231 -22.69 79.56 -18.51
CA GLY A 231 -22.83 78.67 -19.68
C GLY A 231 -22.32 77.24 -19.46
N THR A 232 -21.45 77.03 -18.46
CA THR A 232 -20.95 75.68 -18.08
C THR A 232 -21.80 75.00 -17.00
N GLU A 233 -22.66 75.75 -16.32
CA GLU A 233 -23.47 75.34 -15.17
C GLU A 233 -24.53 74.26 -15.47
N PRO A 234 -25.21 74.23 -16.64
CA PRO A 234 -26.16 73.16 -16.95
C PRO A 234 -25.54 71.75 -16.89
N SER A 235 -24.25 71.63 -17.23
CA SER A 235 -23.54 70.35 -17.25
C SER A 235 -23.17 69.82 -15.86
N THR A 236 -22.81 70.72 -14.93
CA THR A 236 -22.47 70.38 -13.55
C THR A 236 -23.73 70.08 -12.74
N LEU A 237 -24.77 70.92 -12.89
CA LEU A 237 -26.06 70.69 -12.25
C LEU A 237 -26.77 69.42 -12.74
N PHE A 238 -26.72 69.11 -14.04
CA PHE A 238 -27.30 67.87 -14.55
C PHE A 238 -26.64 66.63 -13.90
N GLY A 239 -25.30 66.58 -13.87
CA GLY A 239 -24.59 65.47 -13.23
C GLY A 239 -24.79 65.38 -11.70
N MET A 240 -25.03 66.51 -11.03
CA MET A 240 -25.42 66.52 -9.62
C MET A 240 -26.87 66.03 -9.41
N SER A 241 -27.78 66.35 -10.33
CA SER A 241 -29.17 65.90 -10.31
C SER A 241 -29.33 64.38 -10.48
N GLU A 242 -28.38 63.72 -11.16
CA GLU A 242 -28.35 62.27 -11.32
C GLU A 242 -28.13 61.55 -9.98
N VAL A 243 -27.27 62.09 -9.11
CA VAL A 243 -27.00 61.54 -7.76
C VAL A 243 -28.06 61.95 -6.74
N LEU A 244 -28.63 63.16 -6.86
CA LEU A 244 -29.80 63.60 -6.08
C LEU A 244 -31.10 62.85 -6.45
N GLY A 245 -31.10 62.11 -7.55
CA GLY A 245 -32.28 61.44 -8.11
C GLY A 245 -33.16 62.39 -8.92
N ALA A 246 -33.49 61.98 -10.15
CA ALA A 246 -34.29 62.78 -11.08
C ALA A 246 -35.66 63.15 -10.47
N GLY A 247 -35.92 64.46 -10.38
CA GLY A 247 -37.19 65.00 -9.87
C GLY A 247 -37.27 65.17 -8.34
N SER A 248 -36.17 64.96 -7.61
CA SER A 248 -36.06 65.32 -6.19
C SER A 248 -36.31 66.82 -5.95
N PRO A 249 -36.67 67.23 -4.72
CA PRO A 249 -36.87 68.64 -4.39
C PRO A 249 -35.62 69.47 -4.73
N ASP A 250 -34.45 69.00 -4.33
CA ASP A 250 -33.18 69.70 -4.54
C ASP A 250 -32.83 69.80 -6.03
N ALA A 251 -33.01 68.74 -6.82
CA ALA A 251 -32.80 68.81 -8.28
C ALA A 251 -33.71 69.86 -8.96
N LYS A 252 -34.97 69.98 -8.52
CA LYS A 252 -35.88 71.02 -9.00
C LYS A 252 -35.45 72.41 -8.54
N THR A 253 -34.99 72.54 -7.29
CA THR A 253 -34.47 73.81 -6.76
C THR A 253 -33.22 74.26 -7.51
N LEU A 254 -32.27 73.38 -7.79
CA LEU A 254 -31.08 73.68 -8.61
C LEU A 254 -31.47 74.21 -10.00
N GLN A 255 -32.41 73.56 -10.68
CA GLN A 255 -32.90 73.99 -11.98
C GLN A 255 -33.59 75.36 -11.91
N GLN A 256 -34.41 75.59 -10.88
CA GLN A 256 -35.07 76.90 -10.65
C GLN A 256 -34.04 78.00 -10.39
N GLN A 257 -33.06 77.75 -9.52
CA GLN A 257 -32.04 78.75 -9.18
C GLN A 257 -31.16 79.10 -10.37
N MET A 258 -30.77 78.12 -11.20
CA MET A 258 -30.08 78.36 -12.48
C MET A 258 -30.87 79.31 -13.39
N VAL A 259 -32.18 79.08 -13.56
CA VAL A 259 -33.04 79.95 -14.37
C VAL A 259 -33.14 81.36 -13.76
N THR A 260 -33.29 81.47 -12.44
CA THR A 260 -33.34 82.76 -11.73
C THR A 260 -32.08 83.59 -11.97
N ARG A 261 -30.88 83.03 -11.72
CA ARG A 261 -29.63 83.78 -11.95
C ARG A 261 -29.38 84.06 -13.41
N MET A 262 -29.73 83.15 -14.32
CA MET A 262 -29.56 83.38 -15.77
C MET A 262 -30.46 84.50 -16.30
N ALA A 263 -31.68 84.64 -15.76
CA ALA A 263 -32.55 85.78 -16.06
C ALA A 263 -31.91 87.12 -15.60
N ILE A 264 -31.43 87.18 -14.36
CA ILE A 264 -30.74 88.37 -13.81
C ILE A 264 -29.49 88.73 -14.63
N MET A 265 -28.67 87.73 -15.01
CA MET A 265 -27.47 87.95 -15.83
C MET A 265 -27.80 88.39 -17.26
N SER A 266 -28.95 87.99 -17.80
CA SER A 266 -29.37 88.33 -19.17
C SER A 266 -30.06 89.69 -19.29
N ASP A 267 -30.61 90.24 -18.19
CA ASP A 267 -31.24 91.56 -18.17
C ASP A 267 -30.18 92.68 -18.13
N PRO A 268 -30.04 93.52 -19.18
CA PRO A 268 -29.09 94.64 -19.19
C PRO A 268 -29.38 95.73 -18.16
N ALA A 269 -30.62 95.82 -17.65
CA ALA A 269 -31.00 96.78 -16.61
C ALA A 269 -30.63 96.30 -15.18
N ALA A 270 -30.40 95.00 -14.99
CA ALA A 270 -30.05 94.44 -13.69
C ALA A 270 -28.60 94.72 -13.32
N VAL A 271 -28.38 95.43 -12.21
CA VAL A 271 -27.04 95.58 -11.61
C VAL A 271 -26.60 94.22 -11.05
N LEU A 272 -25.43 93.75 -11.46
CA LEU A 272 -24.88 92.46 -11.05
C LEU A 272 -24.05 92.54 -9.76
N VAL A 273 -23.37 93.66 -9.52
CA VAL A 273 -22.50 93.85 -8.35
C VAL A 273 -23.33 93.85 -7.07
N ASP A 274 -22.94 93.03 -6.09
CA ASP A 274 -23.61 92.84 -4.79
C ASP A 274 -25.14 92.59 -4.86
N ASN A 275 -25.62 92.05 -5.99
CA ASN A 275 -27.04 91.80 -6.18
C ASN A 275 -27.55 90.73 -5.17
N PRO A 276 -28.52 91.06 -4.28
CA PRO A 276 -28.90 90.20 -3.18
C PRO A 276 -29.69 88.96 -3.61
N GLU A 277 -30.41 89.01 -4.74
CA GLU A 277 -31.13 87.86 -5.27
C GLU A 277 -30.18 86.88 -5.96
N LEU A 278 -29.21 87.42 -6.71
CA LEU A 278 -28.15 86.65 -7.34
C LEU A 278 -27.27 85.95 -6.29
N LEU A 279 -26.84 86.66 -5.24
CA LEU A 279 -26.09 86.08 -4.12
C LEU A 279 -26.88 84.99 -3.39
N ARG A 280 -28.18 85.19 -3.16
CA ARG A 280 -29.05 84.16 -2.54
C ARG A 280 -29.16 82.92 -3.44
N SER A 281 -29.33 83.11 -4.74
CA SER A 281 -29.44 82.03 -5.72
C SER A 281 -28.15 81.18 -5.80
N ILE A 282 -27.00 81.86 -5.81
CA ILE A 282 -25.68 81.23 -5.73
C ILE A 282 -25.55 80.44 -4.43
N GLN A 283 -25.88 81.05 -3.27
CA GLN A 283 -25.78 80.38 -1.98
C GLN A 283 -26.69 79.14 -1.89
N THR A 284 -27.92 79.19 -2.37
CA THR A 284 -28.81 78.01 -2.39
C THR A 284 -28.24 76.85 -3.21
N THR A 285 -27.45 77.14 -4.26
CA THR A 285 -26.78 76.11 -5.06
C THR A 285 -25.52 75.59 -4.39
N ASP A 286 -24.78 76.47 -3.71
CA ASP A 286 -23.61 76.20 -2.87
C ASP A 286 -23.98 75.25 -1.71
N ASP A 287 -25.06 75.54 -0.98
CA ASP A 287 -25.58 74.75 0.15
C ASP A 287 -25.97 73.32 -0.28
N ILE A 288 -26.69 73.20 -1.41
CA ILE A 288 -27.08 71.89 -1.96
C ILE A 288 -25.83 71.12 -2.41
N ALA A 289 -24.87 71.78 -3.07
CA ALA A 289 -23.61 71.16 -3.47
C ALA A 289 -22.79 70.68 -2.27
N GLU A 290 -22.70 71.46 -1.18
CA GLU A 290 -22.04 71.03 0.06
C GLU A 290 -22.71 69.79 0.66
N GLN A 291 -24.03 69.76 0.74
CA GLN A 291 -24.76 68.61 1.28
C GLN A 291 -24.57 67.34 0.41
N VAL A 292 -24.60 67.48 -0.93
CA VAL A 292 -24.27 66.37 -1.84
C VAL A 292 -22.82 65.90 -1.65
N ILE A 293 -21.86 66.82 -1.52
CA ILE A 293 -20.45 66.47 -1.29
C ILE A 293 -20.32 65.66 0.00
N LYS A 294 -20.93 66.12 1.09
CA LYS A 294 -20.88 65.50 2.42
C LYS A 294 -21.46 64.09 2.43
N ASP A 295 -22.70 63.95 1.96
CA ASP A 295 -23.42 62.67 1.99
C ASP A 295 -22.80 61.66 1.01
N THR A 296 -22.42 62.11 -0.19
CA THR A 296 -21.86 61.23 -1.22
C THR A 296 -20.43 60.80 -0.87
N THR A 297 -19.60 61.68 -0.28
CA THR A 297 -18.26 61.30 0.20
C THR A 297 -18.35 60.20 1.27
N ALA A 298 -19.27 60.33 2.23
CA ALA A 298 -19.47 59.31 3.27
C ALA A 298 -20.05 58.00 2.70
N SER A 299 -20.96 58.09 1.73
CA SER A 299 -21.56 56.93 1.05
C SER A 299 -20.54 56.15 0.22
N VAL A 300 -19.75 56.85 -0.60
CA VAL A 300 -18.72 56.24 -1.47
C VAL A 300 -17.63 55.57 -0.65
N THR A 301 -17.04 56.27 0.33
CA THR A 301 -16.00 55.67 1.20
C THR A 301 -16.54 54.41 1.90
N LYS A 302 -17.73 54.49 2.50
CA LYS A 302 -18.39 53.32 3.13
C LYS A 302 -18.63 52.18 2.14
N SER A 303 -19.09 52.45 0.91
CA SER A 303 -19.37 51.39 -0.07
C SER A 303 -18.11 50.69 -0.56
N VAL A 304 -17.01 51.41 -0.76
CA VAL A 304 -15.74 50.82 -1.19
C VAL A 304 -15.12 49.99 -0.06
N HIS A 305 -15.15 50.47 1.20
CA HIS A 305 -14.70 49.68 2.35
C HIS A 305 -15.52 48.41 2.56
N ALA A 306 -16.85 48.48 2.45
CA ALA A 306 -17.72 47.31 2.52
C ALA A 306 -17.38 46.30 1.41
N GLN A 307 -17.30 46.75 0.16
CA GLN A 307 -16.97 45.88 -0.99
C GLN A 307 -15.57 45.24 -0.87
N ALA A 308 -14.59 45.94 -0.28
CA ALA A 308 -13.26 45.40 -0.02
C ALA A 308 -13.26 44.34 1.10
N ASN A 309 -14.05 44.54 2.15
CA ASN A 309 -14.21 43.58 3.25
C ASN A 309 -14.97 42.32 2.80
N ASP A 310 -16.14 42.46 2.15
CA ASP A 310 -16.95 41.34 1.64
C ASP A 310 -16.11 40.41 0.74
N ARG A 311 -15.29 41.00 -0.13
CA ARG A 311 -14.42 40.27 -1.06
C ARG A 311 -13.19 39.65 -0.36
N ARG A 312 -12.70 40.24 0.72
CA ARG A 312 -11.68 39.64 1.58
C ARG A 312 -12.23 38.43 2.33
N ASP A 313 -13.42 38.56 2.91
CA ASP A 313 -14.04 37.48 3.69
C ASP A 313 -14.44 36.32 2.78
N ALA A 314 -14.97 36.60 1.59
CA ALA A 314 -15.19 35.58 0.55
C ALA A 314 -13.88 34.89 0.12
N ALA A 315 -12.78 35.63 -0.05
CA ALA A 315 -11.48 35.05 -0.39
C ALA A 315 -10.89 34.17 0.73
N ILE A 316 -11.09 34.55 2.00
CA ILE A 316 -10.71 33.74 3.17
C ILE A 316 -11.55 32.46 3.23
N LEU A 317 -12.86 32.57 3.04
CA LEU A 317 -13.79 31.43 3.06
C LEU A 317 -13.47 30.43 1.94
N ASP A 318 -13.24 30.91 0.70
CA ASP A 318 -12.77 30.09 -0.42
C ASP A 318 -11.45 29.37 -0.08
N ALA A 319 -10.48 30.06 0.51
CA ALA A 319 -9.20 29.47 0.89
C ALA A 319 -9.33 28.40 1.98
N VAL A 320 -10.18 28.63 2.99
CA VAL A 320 -10.47 27.64 4.05
C VAL A 320 -11.19 26.41 3.49
N LEU A 321 -12.16 26.59 2.58
CA LEU A 321 -12.84 25.47 1.92
C LEU A 321 -11.87 24.63 1.08
N VAL A 322 -11.02 25.28 0.27
CA VAL A 322 -10.01 24.61 -0.55
C VAL A 322 -9.00 23.85 0.32
N LEU A 323 -8.48 24.47 1.39
CA LEU A 323 -7.55 23.81 2.30
C LEU A 323 -8.19 22.61 3.00
N THR A 324 -9.43 22.75 3.46
CA THR A 324 -10.20 21.67 4.10
C THR A 324 -10.42 20.51 3.14
N ALA A 325 -10.78 20.78 1.89
CA ALA A 325 -10.94 19.76 0.85
C ALA A 325 -9.63 19.00 0.57
N ILE A 326 -8.48 19.70 0.53
CA ILE A 326 -7.16 19.07 0.38
C ILE A 326 -6.84 18.16 1.58
N VAL A 327 -7.10 18.61 2.80
CA VAL A 327 -6.87 17.81 4.02
C VAL A 327 -7.77 16.56 4.07
N VAL A 328 -9.06 16.70 3.72
CA VAL A 328 -10.00 15.56 3.64
C VAL A 328 -9.56 14.58 2.55
N ALA A 329 -9.18 15.07 1.36
CA ALA A 329 -8.67 14.23 0.29
C ALA A 329 -7.42 13.45 0.74
N LEU A 330 -6.44 14.12 1.38
CA LEU A 330 -5.24 13.50 1.94
C LEU A 330 -5.56 12.45 3.02
N ALA A 331 -6.55 12.70 3.87
CA ALA A 331 -6.97 11.74 4.90
C ALA A 331 -7.58 10.48 4.29
N VAL A 332 -8.51 10.62 3.34
CA VAL A 332 -9.12 9.48 2.60
C VAL A 332 -8.03 8.68 1.88
N VAL A 333 -7.09 9.38 1.24
CA VAL A 333 -5.90 8.83 0.58
C VAL A 333 -5.07 7.96 1.51
N LEU A 334 -4.73 8.46 2.70
CA LEU A 334 -3.92 7.72 3.67
C LEU A 334 -4.67 6.52 4.26
N LEU A 335 -5.99 6.64 4.45
CA LEU A 335 -6.85 5.55 4.90
C LEU A 335 -6.91 4.42 3.85
N VAL A 336 -7.20 4.74 2.57
CA VAL A 336 -7.23 3.74 1.48
C VAL A 336 -5.86 3.09 1.28
N ALA A 337 -4.79 3.87 1.28
CA ALA A 337 -3.44 3.32 1.15
C ALA A 337 -3.09 2.38 2.31
N ARG A 338 -3.48 2.72 3.55
CA ARG A 338 -3.27 1.87 4.74
C ARG A 338 -4.14 0.61 4.70
N ALA A 339 -5.39 0.71 4.22
CA ALA A 339 -6.34 -0.39 4.09
C ALA A 339 -5.86 -1.43 3.07
N LEU A 340 -5.32 -1.02 1.92
CA LEU A 340 -4.81 -1.93 0.89
C LEU A 340 -3.42 -2.51 1.23
N VAL A 341 -2.51 -1.68 1.76
CA VAL A 341 -1.10 -2.09 1.95
C VAL A 341 -0.90 -2.99 3.18
N ARG A 342 -1.75 -2.92 4.20
CA ARG A 342 -1.57 -3.72 5.43
C ARG A 342 -1.89 -5.21 5.22
N PRO A 343 -3.06 -5.62 4.66
CA PRO A 343 -3.39 -7.03 4.41
C PRO A 343 -2.37 -7.69 3.47
N LEU A 344 -1.99 -7.02 2.38
CA LEU A 344 -1.00 -7.54 1.43
C LEU A 344 0.38 -7.86 2.05
N ARG A 345 0.83 -7.10 3.06
CA ARG A 345 2.07 -7.42 3.77
C ARG A 345 1.89 -8.66 4.64
N VAL A 346 0.79 -8.70 5.42
CA VAL A 346 0.48 -9.81 6.32
C VAL A 346 0.32 -11.12 5.54
N LEU A 347 -0.42 -11.10 4.42
CA LEU A 347 -0.56 -12.23 3.51
C LEU A 347 0.79 -12.68 2.95
N ARG A 348 1.61 -11.76 2.42
CA ARG A 348 2.93 -12.10 1.86
C ARG A 348 3.84 -12.72 2.90
N ASP A 349 3.95 -12.09 4.07
CA ASP A 349 4.91 -12.49 5.11
C ASP A 349 4.46 -13.80 5.77
N GLY A 350 3.16 -13.99 5.98
CA GLY A 350 2.58 -15.24 6.47
C GLY A 350 2.69 -16.39 5.45
N ALA A 351 2.30 -16.19 4.19
CA ALA A 351 2.38 -17.23 3.16
C ALA A 351 3.83 -17.67 2.88
N LEU A 352 4.81 -16.76 2.93
CA LEU A 352 6.23 -17.12 2.84
C LEU A 352 6.71 -17.94 4.03
N LYS A 353 6.24 -17.62 5.26
CA LYS A 353 6.54 -18.38 6.48
C LYS A 353 5.93 -19.78 6.46
N VAL A 354 4.68 -19.90 6.00
CA VAL A 354 4.04 -21.20 5.77
C VAL A 354 4.87 -22.03 4.79
N ALA A 355 5.20 -21.47 3.62
CA ALA A 355 5.88 -22.22 2.55
C ALA A 355 7.33 -22.65 2.85
N HIS A 356 8.08 -21.94 3.70
CA HIS A 356 9.51 -22.18 3.94
C HIS A 356 9.86 -22.60 5.37
N THR A 357 8.88 -22.73 6.27
CA THR A 357 9.16 -23.05 7.68
C THR A 357 8.04 -23.90 8.26
N ASP A 358 6.83 -23.33 8.40
CA ASP A 358 5.77 -24.03 9.15
C ASP A 358 5.34 -25.33 8.43
N LEU A 359 5.14 -25.30 7.11
CA LEU A 359 4.74 -26.49 6.36
C LEU A 359 5.83 -27.58 6.34
N GLU A 360 7.12 -27.20 6.24
CA GLU A 360 8.21 -28.17 6.20
C GLU A 360 8.37 -28.90 7.54
N GLU A 361 8.37 -28.15 8.65
CA GLU A 361 8.44 -28.72 10.00
C GLU A 361 7.22 -29.60 10.33
N GLU A 362 6.02 -29.18 9.91
CA GLU A 362 4.78 -29.92 10.18
C GLU A 362 4.65 -31.17 9.31
N VAL A 363 5.00 -31.12 8.02
CA VAL A 363 5.04 -32.31 7.15
C VAL A 363 6.09 -33.31 7.64
N ALA A 364 7.27 -32.86 8.07
CA ALA A 364 8.29 -33.72 8.66
C ALA A 364 7.77 -34.42 9.94
N ARG A 365 7.05 -33.69 10.80
CA ARG A 365 6.42 -34.22 12.02
C ARG A 365 5.34 -35.26 11.74
N VAL A 366 4.50 -35.03 10.72
CA VAL A 366 3.47 -35.98 10.28
C VAL A 366 4.11 -37.25 9.68
N LYS A 367 5.14 -37.10 8.83
CA LYS A 367 5.87 -38.25 8.27
C LYS A 367 6.61 -39.08 9.33
N ALA A 368 7.02 -38.47 10.45
CA ALA A 368 7.58 -39.16 11.60
C ALA A 368 6.53 -39.89 12.48
N GLY A 369 5.25 -39.90 12.11
CA GLY A 369 4.16 -40.52 12.88
C GLY A 369 3.62 -39.65 14.02
N GLY A 370 3.92 -38.35 14.03
CA GLY A 370 3.30 -37.39 14.94
C GLY A 370 1.83 -37.11 14.58
N THR A 371 1.08 -36.55 15.53
CA THR A 371 -0.29 -36.08 15.28
C THR A 371 -0.30 -34.99 14.21
N THR A 372 -1.20 -35.10 13.23
CA THR A 372 -1.48 -34.03 12.25
C THR A 372 -1.84 -32.74 12.97
N PRO A 373 -1.02 -31.67 12.85
CA PRO A 373 -1.34 -30.39 13.46
C PRO A 373 -2.49 -29.73 12.70
N THR A 374 -3.32 -28.97 13.42
CA THR A 374 -4.30 -28.08 12.78
C THR A 374 -3.59 -26.76 12.46
N PRO A 375 -3.44 -26.37 11.19
CA PRO A 375 -2.70 -25.17 10.83
C PRO A 375 -3.45 -23.91 11.33
N ALA A 376 -2.68 -22.91 11.77
CA ALA A 376 -3.23 -21.63 12.20
C ALA A 376 -3.51 -20.75 10.96
N PRO A 377 -4.75 -20.29 10.74
CA PRO A 377 -5.09 -19.52 9.54
C PRO A 377 -4.39 -18.17 9.51
N LEU A 378 -4.09 -17.68 8.31
CA LEU A 378 -3.45 -16.39 8.11
C LEU A 378 -4.29 -15.25 8.71
N PRO A 379 -3.69 -14.27 9.42
CA PRO A 379 -4.43 -13.20 10.09
C PRO A 379 -4.89 -12.09 9.13
N VAL A 380 -5.68 -12.48 8.13
CA VAL A 380 -6.27 -11.66 7.07
C VAL A 380 -7.77 -11.94 7.05
N TYR A 381 -8.53 -11.13 7.79
CA TYR A 381 -9.98 -11.33 8.00
C TYR A 381 -10.88 -10.59 7.00
N THR A 382 -10.37 -10.30 5.81
CA THR A 382 -11.11 -9.61 4.75
C THR A 382 -11.86 -10.64 3.89
N THR A 383 -12.94 -10.22 3.21
CA THR A 383 -13.76 -11.09 2.34
C THR A 383 -13.57 -10.80 0.85
N GLU A 384 -12.72 -9.83 0.53
CA GLU A 384 -12.35 -9.43 -0.84
C GLU A 384 -11.21 -10.31 -1.39
N GLU A 385 -10.63 -9.93 -2.52
CA GLU A 385 -9.66 -10.74 -3.27
C GLU A 385 -8.44 -11.16 -2.43
N ILE A 386 -7.92 -10.29 -1.57
CA ILE A 386 -6.77 -10.60 -0.69
C ILE A 386 -7.15 -11.64 0.36
N GLY A 387 -8.36 -11.54 0.93
CA GLY A 387 -8.92 -12.52 1.87
C GLY A 387 -9.18 -13.89 1.23
N GLN A 388 -9.70 -13.91 0.00
CA GLN A 388 -9.87 -15.14 -0.77
C GLN A 388 -8.54 -15.84 -1.05
N VAL A 389 -7.47 -15.08 -1.34
CA VAL A 389 -6.11 -15.66 -1.48
C VAL A 389 -5.57 -16.17 -0.15
N ALA A 390 -5.87 -15.50 0.98
CA ALA A 390 -5.50 -16.02 2.30
C ALA A 390 -6.15 -17.38 2.58
N HIS A 391 -7.46 -17.51 2.37
CA HIS A 391 -8.18 -18.78 2.49
C HIS A 391 -7.65 -19.86 1.54
N ALA A 392 -7.27 -19.51 0.31
CA ALA A 392 -6.67 -20.47 -0.63
C ALA A 392 -5.30 -20.99 -0.13
N VAL A 393 -4.51 -20.16 0.56
CA VAL A 393 -3.24 -20.60 1.17
C VAL A 393 -3.50 -21.48 2.40
N ASP A 394 -4.46 -21.11 3.26
CA ASP A 394 -4.85 -21.92 4.43
C ASP A 394 -5.38 -23.32 4.02
N GLU A 395 -6.17 -23.38 2.94
CA GLU A 395 -6.66 -24.64 2.37
C GLU A 395 -5.51 -25.47 1.78
N LEU A 396 -4.60 -24.86 1.01
CA LEU A 396 -3.42 -25.55 0.47
C LEU A 396 -2.50 -26.12 1.57
N HIS A 397 -2.31 -25.38 2.67
CA HIS A 397 -1.57 -25.86 3.86
C HIS A 397 -2.27 -27.07 4.47
N THR A 398 -3.60 -26.98 4.67
CA THR A 398 -4.42 -28.07 5.22
C THR A 398 -4.36 -29.34 4.34
N GLN A 399 -4.54 -29.19 3.02
CA GLN A 399 -4.47 -30.30 2.06
C GLN A 399 -3.08 -30.94 2.00
N ALA A 400 -2.01 -30.15 2.10
CA ALA A 400 -0.65 -30.68 2.14
C ALA A 400 -0.37 -31.52 3.41
N LEU A 401 -0.91 -31.12 4.56
CA LEU A 401 -0.82 -31.90 5.81
C LEU A 401 -1.66 -33.19 5.76
N LEU A 402 -2.86 -33.13 5.15
CA LEU A 402 -3.69 -34.32 4.92
C LEU A 402 -2.98 -35.33 4.01
N LEU A 403 -2.42 -34.87 2.87
CA LEU A 403 -1.69 -35.73 1.95
C LEU A 403 -0.45 -36.37 2.60
N ALA A 404 0.29 -35.62 3.42
CA ALA A 404 1.42 -36.15 4.19
C ALA A 404 0.96 -37.21 5.22
N GLY A 405 -0.22 -37.03 5.83
CA GLY A 405 -0.83 -37.98 6.75
C GLY A 405 -1.27 -39.27 6.05
N ASP A 406 -1.89 -39.16 4.88
CA ASP A 406 -2.29 -40.32 4.07
C ASP A 406 -1.06 -41.09 3.54
N GLU A 407 0.02 -40.41 3.14
CA GLU A 407 1.28 -41.04 2.77
C GLU A 407 1.88 -41.83 3.96
N ALA A 408 1.92 -41.23 5.15
CA ALA A 408 2.40 -41.90 6.36
C ALA A 408 1.54 -43.12 6.75
N ARG A 409 0.21 -42.99 6.62
CA ARG A 409 -0.75 -44.08 6.89
C ARG A 409 -0.61 -45.21 5.87
N LEU A 410 -0.41 -44.91 4.59
CA LEU A 410 -0.17 -45.90 3.54
C LEU A 410 1.10 -46.71 3.82
N ARG A 411 2.20 -46.05 4.22
CA ARG A 411 3.45 -46.72 4.63
C ARG A 411 3.22 -47.70 5.78
N LEU A 412 2.45 -47.32 6.80
CA LEU A 412 2.10 -48.20 7.93
C LEU A 412 1.25 -49.40 7.50
N LEU A 413 0.24 -49.18 6.64
CA LEU A 413 -0.63 -50.25 6.14
C LEU A 413 0.13 -51.26 5.27
N VAL A 414 1.06 -50.80 4.42
CA VAL A 414 1.94 -51.66 3.63
C VAL A 414 2.84 -52.51 4.53
N ASN A 415 3.39 -51.94 5.61
CA ASN A 415 4.20 -52.69 6.57
C ASN A 415 3.40 -53.80 7.28
N ASP A 416 2.19 -53.50 7.77
CA ASP A 416 1.31 -54.49 8.42
C ASP A 416 0.86 -55.61 7.46
N MET A 417 0.60 -55.28 6.19
CA MET A 417 0.33 -56.27 5.14
C MET A 417 1.51 -57.23 4.92
N PHE A 418 2.74 -56.74 4.83
CA PHE A 418 3.93 -57.60 4.72
C PHE A 418 4.15 -58.46 5.97
N GLU A 419 3.93 -57.91 7.17
CA GLU A 419 4.04 -58.64 8.43
C GLU A 419 3.03 -59.80 8.50
N THR A 420 1.78 -59.52 8.14
CA THR A 420 0.67 -60.50 8.15
C THR A 420 0.83 -61.55 7.06
N MET A 421 1.21 -61.17 5.84
CA MET A 421 1.49 -62.11 4.75
C MET A 421 2.62 -63.08 5.13
N SER A 422 3.69 -62.57 5.74
CA SER A 422 4.81 -63.41 6.17
C SER A 422 4.45 -64.36 7.32
N ARG A 423 3.77 -63.87 8.37
CA ARG A 423 3.29 -64.74 9.47
C ARG A 423 2.44 -65.89 8.95
N ARG A 424 1.54 -65.61 8.00
CA ARG A 424 0.69 -66.63 7.35
C ARG A 424 1.51 -67.61 6.50
N SER A 425 2.44 -67.11 5.70
CA SER A 425 3.36 -67.93 4.89
C SER A 425 4.18 -68.88 5.76
N ARG A 426 4.80 -68.36 6.83
CA ARG A 426 5.55 -69.16 7.81
C ARG A 426 4.69 -70.25 8.45
N SER A 427 3.48 -69.93 8.89
CA SER A 427 2.56 -70.91 9.50
C SER A 427 2.19 -72.05 8.54
N LEU A 428 1.96 -71.75 7.25
CA LEU A 428 1.68 -72.76 6.23
C LEU A 428 2.91 -73.64 5.93
N VAL A 429 4.10 -73.05 5.87
CA VAL A 429 5.36 -73.78 5.66
C VAL A 429 5.69 -74.67 6.87
N ASP A 430 5.49 -74.19 8.10
CA ASP A 430 5.71 -74.99 9.31
C ASP A 430 4.76 -76.21 9.37
N GLN A 431 3.53 -76.09 8.85
CA GLN A 431 2.61 -77.22 8.68
C GLN A 431 3.03 -78.20 7.56
N GLN A 432 3.63 -77.69 6.47
CA GLN A 432 4.17 -78.52 5.39
C GLN A 432 5.40 -79.32 5.84
N LEU A 433 6.34 -78.69 6.56
CA LEU A 433 7.50 -79.35 7.17
C LEU A 433 7.05 -80.51 8.08
N GLN A 434 6.08 -80.29 8.97
CA GLN A 434 5.49 -81.35 9.82
C GLN A 434 4.80 -82.49 9.05
N LEU A 435 4.45 -82.30 7.78
CA LEU A 435 3.95 -83.37 6.92
C LEU A 435 5.12 -84.11 6.25
N ILE A 436 6.14 -83.39 5.76
CA ILE A 436 7.36 -83.97 5.17
C ILE A 436 8.11 -84.83 6.20
N ASP A 437 8.32 -84.32 7.42
CA ASP A 437 8.82 -85.04 8.61
C ASP A 437 8.15 -86.40 8.83
N ARG A 438 6.84 -86.48 8.59
CA ARG A 438 6.03 -87.69 8.80
C ARG A 438 6.06 -88.62 7.58
N LEU A 439 6.37 -88.12 6.40
CA LEU A 439 6.60 -88.94 5.21
C LEU A 439 8.01 -89.54 5.26
N GLU A 440 9.02 -88.74 5.61
CA GLU A 440 10.43 -89.17 5.74
C GLU A 440 10.58 -90.34 6.73
N ARG A 441 10.00 -90.22 7.94
CA ARG A 441 10.07 -91.27 8.97
C ARG A 441 9.39 -92.60 8.61
N ASN A 442 8.62 -92.65 7.52
CA ASN A 442 7.87 -93.83 7.08
C ASN A 442 8.28 -94.30 5.67
N GLU A 443 9.32 -93.72 5.06
CA GLU A 443 9.80 -94.09 3.72
C GLU A 443 11.15 -94.82 3.81
N GLU A 444 11.22 -96.00 3.21
CA GLU A 444 12.41 -96.86 3.19
C GLU A 444 13.10 -96.89 1.82
N ASP A 445 12.46 -96.35 0.77
CA ASP A 445 13.01 -96.23 -0.58
C ASP A 445 14.02 -95.06 -0.67
N PRO A 446 15.32 -95.31 -0.93
CA PRO A 446 16.34 -94.27 -0.93
C PRO A 446 16.16 -93.21 -2.04
N GLU A 447 15.52 -93.52 -3.17
CA GLU A 447 15.28 -92.52 -4.23
C GLU A 447 14.13 -91.56 -3.86
N ARG A 448 13.13 -92.07 -3.14
CA ARG A 448 12.03 -91.25 -2.60
C ARG A 448 12.47 -90.46 -1.38
N LEU A 449 13.33 -91.03 -0.55
CA LEU A 449 13.93 -90.33 0.59
C LEU A 449 14.77 -89.14 0.11
N ASP A 450 15.59 -89.29 -0.94
CA ASP A 450 16.29 -88.16 -1.60
C ASP A 450 15.30 -87.11 -2.12
N SER A 451 14.18 -87.55 -2.71
CA SER A 451 13.11 -86.64 -3.17
C SER A 451 12.40 -85.90 -2.02
N LEU A 452 12.23 -86.55 -0.85
CA LEU A 452 11.68 -85.94 0.36
C LEU A 452 12.66 -84.93 0.98
N PHE A 453 13.97 -85.24 1.03
CA PHE A 453 15.00 -84.27 1.46
C PHE A 453 15.02 -83.02 0.59
N ARG A 454 14.87 -83.14 -0.74
CA ARG A 454 14.74 -81.99 -1.64
C ARG A 454 13.48 -81.16 -1.36
N LEU A 455 12.37 -81.79 -0.96
CA LEU A 455 11.14 -81.09 -0.58
C LEU A 455 11.29 -80.37 0.76
N ASP A 456 11.96 -80.97 1.75
CA ASP A 456 12.29 -80.31 3.01
C ASP A 456 13.15 -79.06 2.79
N HIS A 457 14.22 -79.16 2.00
CA HIS A 457 15.07 -78.02 1.65
C HIS A 457 14.29 -76.90 0.94
N LEU A 458 13.35 -77.24 0.05
CA LEU A 458 12.48 -76.26 -0.60
C LEU A 458 11.54 -75.56 0.41
N ALA A 459 11.00 -76.31 1.38
CA ALA A 459 10.16 -75.76 2.44
C ALA A 459 10.98 -74.88 3.41
N ALA A 460 12.16 -75.31 3.83
CA ALA A 460 13.10 -74.50 4.63
C ALA A 460 13.45 -73.17 3.92
N ARG A 461 13.63 -73.19 2.60
CA ARG A 461 13.85 -71.99 1.79
C ARG A 461 12.65 -71.05 1.75
N LEU A 462 11.42 -71.58 1.66
CA LEU A 462 10.19 -70.77 1.76
C LEU A 462 10.00 -70.15 3.15
N ARG A 463 10.42 -70.86 4.22
CA ARG A 463 10.46 -70.32 5.59
C ARG A 463 11.44 -69.15 5.73
N ARG A 464 12.63 -69.23 5.13
CA ARG A 464 13.60 -68.10 5.09
C ARG A 464 13.09 -66.91 4.27
N ASN A 465 12.50 -67.14 3.10
CA ASN A 465 11.86 -66.08 2.30
C ASN A 465 10.80 -65.33 3.13
N SER A 466 9.96 -66.08 3.87
CA SER A 466 9.00 -65.50 4.81
C SER A 466 9.70 -64.67 5.89
N ALA A 467 10.75 -65.18 6.54
CA ALA A 467 11.53 -64.41 7.52
C ALA A 467 12.12 -63.10 6.95
N ASN A 468 12.59 -63.12 5.69
CA ASN A 468 13.05 -61.93 4.99
C ASN A 468 11.94 -60.89 4.80
N LEU A 469 10.72 -61.31 4.46
CA LEU A 469 9.56 -60.41 4.41
C LEU A 469 9.19 -59.79 5.77
N LEU A 470 9.43 -60.48 6.89
CA LEU A 470 9.28 -59.89 8.25
C LEU A 470 10.34 -58.83 8.52
N VAL A 471 11.59 -59.07 8.14
CA VAL A 471 12.65 -58.06 8.24
C VAL A 471 12.33 -56.85 7.36
N LEU A 472 11.72 -57.04 6.18
CA LEU A 472 11.25 -55.96 5.31
C LEU A 472 10.06 -55.18 5.91
N ALA A 473 9.10 -55.85 6.55
CA ALA A 473 8.02 -55.23 7.32
C ALA A 473 8.52 -54.45 8.56
N GLY A 474 9.79 -54.61 8.95
CA GLY A 474 10.38 -54.00 10.14
C GLY A 474 10.15 -54.78 11.44
N ALA A 475 9.51 -55.95 11.35
CA ALA A 475 9.25 -56.82 12.48
C ALA A 475 10.55 -57.32 13.15
N GLN A 476 10.44 -57.66 14.43
CA GLN A 476 11.55 -58.24 15.19
C GLN A 476 11.54 -59.76 15.00
N LEU A 477 12.67 -60.36 14.59
CA LEU A 477 12.90 -61.78 14.83
C LEU A 477 12.92 -62.00 16.36
N ALA A 478 12.41 -63.15 16.80
CA ALA A 478 12.01 -63.39 18.18
C ALA A 478 13.16 -63.26 19.21
N ARG A 479 12.81 -62.90 20.45
CA ARG A 479 13.73 -62.59 21.55
C ARG A 479 14.17 -63.85 22.33
N ASP A 480 14.56 -64.90 21.64
CA ASP A 480 14.57 -66.25 22.23
C ASP A 480 15.89 -66.68 22.89
N GLN A 481 16.99 -65.92 22.75
CA GLN A 481 18.25 -66.19 23.47
C GLN A 481 18.69 -64.98 24.30
N ARG A 482 18.86 -65.17 25.61
CA ARG A 482 19.47 -64.17 26.52
C ARG A 482 20.93 -64.44 26.82
N ASP A 483 21.32 -65.72 26.83
CA ASP A 483 22.66 -66.15 27.18
C ASP A 483 23.65 -65.92 26.02
N PRO A 484 24.95 -65.65 26.30
CA PRO A 484 25.97 -65.52 25.27
C PRO A 484 26.14 -66.79 24.43
N VAL A 485 26.29 -66.63 23.11
CA VAL A 485 26.38 -67.76 22.16
C VAL A 485 27.76 -67.76 21.48
N PRO A 486 28.56 -68.84 21.55
CA PRO A 486 29.86 -68.90 20.88
C PRO A 486 29.78 -68.60 19.38
N LEU A 487 30.74 -67.85 18.83
CA LEU A 487 30.80 -67.55 17.39
C LEU A 487 30.88 -68.82 16.54
N SER A 488 31.56 -69.86 17.03
CA SER A 488 31.55 -71.19 16.41
C SER A 488 30.15 -71.78 16.32
N THR A 489 29.33 -71.68 17.38
CA THR A 489 27.92 -72.10 17.37
C THR A 489 27.08 -71.25 16.41
N VAL A 490 27.28 -69.93 16.38
CA VAL A 490 26.58 -69.00 15.47
C VAL A 490 26.89 -69.33 14.00
N VAL A 491 28.16 -69.57 13.65
CA VAL A 491 28.56 -69.94 12.28
C VAL A 491 28.05 -71.34 11.90
N ASN A 492 28.15 -72.34 12.79
CA ASN A 492 27.62 -73.68 12.51
C ASN A 492 26.08 -73.69 12.36
N ALA A 493 25.36 -72.86 13.13
CA ALA A 493 23.92 -72.66 12.95
C ALA A 493 23.60 -72.05 11.58
N ALA A 494 24.31 -71.00 11.16
CA ALA A 494 24.16 -70.39 9.85
C ALA A 494 24.51 -71.35 8.69
N VAL A 495 25.50 -72.23 8.86
CA VAL A 495 25.84 -73.30 7.89
C VAL A 495 24.79 -74.41 7.87
N SER A 496 24.13 -74.68 9.00
CA SER A 496 22.97 -75.59 9.04
C SER A 496 21.73 -74.96 8.40
N GLU A 497 21.73 -73.64 8.16
CA GLU A 497 20.71 -72.89 7.45
C GLU A 497 21.04 -72.64 5.96
N VAL A 498 21.85 -73.49 5.31
CA VAL A 498 22.06 -73.44 3.84
C VAL A 498 21.94 -74.83 3.20
N GLU A 499 21.54 -74.87 1.93
CA GLU A 499 21.24 -76.11 1.18
C GLU A 499 22.50 -76.97 1.00
N ASP A 500 23.54 -76.40 0.41
CA ASP A 500 24.83 -77.05 0.15
C ASP A 500 25.81 -76.95 1.36
N TYR A 501 25.35 -77.22 2.59
CA TYR A 501 26.20 -77.09 3.80
C TYR A 501 27.54 -77.85 3.72
N ARG A 502 27.57 -78.99 3.00
CA ARG A 502 28.78 -79.80 2.77
C ARG A 502 29.86 -79.10 1.95
N ARG A 503 29.50 -78.04 1.20
CA ARG A 503 30.43 -77.20 0.44
C ARG A 503 30.97 -76.02 1.26
N VAL A 504 30.69 -75.92 2.56
CA VAL A 504 31.20 -74.84 3.41
C VAL A 504 32.40 -75.31 4.24
N GLU A 505 33.57 -74.70 4.00
CA GLU A 505 34.81 -74.97 4.73
C GLU A 505 35.07 -73.90 5.81
N ILE A 506 34.96 -74.28 7.08
CA ILE A 506 35.31 -73.41 8.22
C ILE A 506 36.81 -73.58 8.52
N VAL A 507 37.61 -72.55 8.23
CA VAL A 507 39.08 -72.66 8.30
C VAL A 507 39.64 -72.24 9.66
N ALA A 508 39.19 -71.11 10.20
CA ALA A 508 39.61 -70.60 11.50
C ALA A 508 38.54 -69.68 12.09
N LEU A 509 38.22 -69.85 13.36
CA LEU A 509 37.32 -68.97 14.12
C LEU A 509 37.97 -68.65 15.48
N PRO A 510 37.96 -67.40 15.96
CA PRO A 510 38.46 -67.05 17.28
C PRO A 510 37.47 -67.51 18.36
N GLU A 511 37.99 -67.89 19.53
CA GLU A 511 37.16 -68.11 20.71
C GLU A 511 36.59 -66.77 21.21
N CYS A 512 35.32 -66.53 20.90
CA CYS A 512 34.50 -65.43 21.41
C CYS A 512 33.03 -65.82 21.38
N ALA A 513 32.21 -65.17 22.22
CA ALA A 513 30.75 -65.29 22.17
C ALA A 513 30.13 -63.99 21.66
N LEU A 514 28.93 -64.11 21.08
CA LEU A 514 28.04 -62.99 20.77
C LEU A 514 27.08 -62.78 21.93
N VAL A 515 26.66 -61.53 22.14
CA VAL A 515 25.54 -61.19 23.02
C VAL A 515 24.28 -61.88 22.50
N GLY A 516 23.61 -62.69 23.32
CA GLY A 516 22.49 -63.56 22.89
C GLY A 516 21.39 -62.86 22.12
N ALA A 517 21.04 -61.62 22.52
CA ALA A 517 20.05 -60.78 21.85
C ALA A 517 20.41 -60.36 20.41
N THR A 518 21.67 -60.57 19.98
CA THR A 518 22.14 -60.33 18.60
C THR A 518 22.31 -61.63 17.81
N ALA A 519 22.45 -62.78 18.49
CA ALA A 519 22.83 -64.05 17.88
C ALA A 519 21.88 -64.48 16.75
N GLY A 520 20.56 -64.47 16.98
CA GLY A 520 19.59 -64.84 15.94
C GLY A 520 19.62 -63.94 14.70
N GLY A 521 19.87 -62.64 14.87
CA GLY A 521 20.06 -61.72 13.74
C GLY A 521 21.35 -62.02 12.97
N VAL A 522 22.45 -62.34 13.67
CA VAL A 522 23.74 -62.64 13.04
C VAL A 522 23.75 -64.02 12.38
N ILE A 523 23.08 -65.04 12.93
CA ILE A 523 22.84 -66.33 12.27
C ILE A 523 22.18 -66.10 10.91
N HIS A 524 21.09 -65.33 10.89
CA HIS A 524 20.35 -65.01 9.66
C HIS A 524 21.19 -64.21 8.66
N LEU A 525 21.98 -63.23 9.14
CA LEU A 525 22.90 -62.44 8.32
C LEU A 525 23.98 -63.32 7.66
N PHE A 526 24.55 -64.27 8.40
CA PHE A 526 25.53 -65.22 7.87
C PHE A 526 24.89 -66.21 6.91
N ALA A 527 23.71 -66.77 7.22
CA ALA A 527 23.00 -67.70 6.35
C ALA A 527 22.72 -67.08 4.97
N GLU A 528 22.21 -65.84 4.93
CA GLU A 528 21.98 -65.10 3.67
C GLU A 528 23.29 -64.85 2.87
N LEU A 529 24.41 -64.59 3.52
CA LEU A 529 25.69 -64.39 2.83
C LEU A 529 26.32 -65.70 2.34
N ILE A 530 26.20 -66.79 3.11
CA ILE A 530 26.68 -68.12 2.75
C ILE A 530 25.82 -68.71 1.61
N ASP A 531 24.50 -68.56 1.65
CA ASP A 531 23.60 -69.01 0.58
C ASP A 531 23.91 -68.32 -0.76
N ASN A 532 24.14 -67.00 -0.74
CA ASN A 532 24.60 -66.27 -1.92
C ASN A 532 25.96 -66.78 -2.41
N ALA A 533 26.95 -66.95 -1.53
CA ALA A 533 28.26 -67.47 -1.91
C ALA A 533 28.19 -68.88 -2.54
N LEU A 534 27.36 -69.78 -1.98
CA LEU A 534 27.15 -71.14 -2.50
C LEU A 534 26.45 -71.14 -3.86
N ARG A 535 25.46 -70.26 -4.05
CA ARG A 535 24.66 -70.13 -5.27
C ARG A 535 25.42 -69.52 -6.44
N TYR A 536 26.37 -68.62 -6.18
CA TYR A 536 27.20 -68.01 -7.22
C TYR A 536 28.51 -68.78 -7.50
N SER A 537 28.85 -69.77 -6.67
CA SER A 537 30.01 -70.67 -6.84
C SER A 537 29.65 -71.95 -7.60
N PRO A 538 30.50 -72.45 -8.53
CA PRO A 538 30.32 -73.76 -9.18
C PRO A 538 30.18 -74.91 -8.17
N PRO A 539 29.37 -75.96 -8.46
CA PRO A 539 29.08 -77.04 -7.50
C PRO A 539 30.30 -77.88 -7.10
N THR A 540 31.39 -77.79 -7.85
CA THR A 540 32.69 -78.43 -7.57
C THR A 540 33.60 -77.61 -6.65
N THR A 541 33.17 -76.43 -6.21
CA THR A 541 33.97 -75.50 -5.39
C THR A 541 33.33 -75.28 -4.02
N ALA A 542 34.18 -75.12 -3.00
CA ALA A 542 33.78 -74.84 -1.62
C ALA A 542 33.76 -73.33 -1.32
N VAL A 543 32.86 -72.93 -0.43
CA VAL A 543 32.79 -71.58 0.15
C VAL A 543 33.56 -71.58 1.45
N ARG A 544 34.53 -70.66 1.58
CA ARG A 544 35.41 -70.60 2.74
C ARG A 544 34.90 -69.59 3.77
N VAL A 545 34.72 -70.03 5.01
CA VAL A 545 34.41 -69.16 6.15
C VAL A 545 35.61 -69.09 7.09
N SER A 546 36.07 -67.87 7.36
CA SER A 546 37.17 -67.61 8.29
C SER A 546 36.91 -66.36 9.12
N ALA A 547 37.45 -66.27 10.33
CA ALA A 547 37.36 -65.07 11.14
C ALA A 547 38.64 -64.81 11.92
N ALA A 548 38.96 -63.53 12.13
CA ALA A 548 40.10 -63.06 12.91
C ALA A 548 39.68 -61.93 13.84
N ARG A 549 40.29 -61.84 15.03
CA ARG A 549 40.12 -60.67 15.91
C ARG A 549 40.86 -59.46 15.32
N GLY A 550 40.17 -58.31 15.28
CA GLY A 550 40.74 -57.03 14.88
C GLY A 550 41.55 -56.38 16.01
N GLY A 551 42.44 -55.44 15.65
CA GLY A 551 43.27 -54.72 16.62
C GLY A 551 42.51 -53.74 17.54
N ASP A 552 41.23 -53.52 17.25
CA ASP A 552 40.24 -52.71 17.98
C ASP A 552 39.34 -53.54 18.92
N GLY A 553 39.56 -54.85 19.01
CA GLY A 553 38.77 -55.77 19.82
C GLY A 553 37.51 -56.32 19.14
N GLY A 554 37.20 -55.89 17.91
CA GLY A 554 36.17 -56.51 17.08
C GLY A 554 36.59 -57.85 16.48
N VAL A 555 35.71 -58.45 15.69
CA VAL A 555 36.01 -59.65 14.88
C VAL A 555 35.67 -59.36 13.42
N LEU A 556 36.61 -59.60 12.52
CA LEU A 556 36.39 -59.58 11.08
C LEU A 556 36.19 -61.01 10.60
N LEU A 557 34.97 -61.32 10.16
CA LEU A 557 34.61 -62.58 9.51
C LEU A 557 34.61 -62.38 7.99
N ARG A 558 35.11 -63.36 7.26
CA ARG A 558 35.18 -63.41 5.79
C ARG A 558 34.50 -64.66 5.27
N ILE A 559 33.62 -64.46 4.29
CA ILE A 559 33.00 -65.53 3.49
C ILE A 559 33.51 -65.32 2.06
N SER A 560 34.40 -66.19 1.59
CA SER A 560 34.96 -66.15 0.22
C SER A 560 34.28 -67.20 -0.66
N ASP A 561 33.81 -66.76 -1.83
CA ASP A 561 33.26 -67.58 -2.89
C ASP A 561 34.28 -67.79 -4.04
N SER A 562 34.10 -68.83 -4.86
CA SER A 562 34.91 -69.10 -6.07
C SER A 562 34.06 -68.94 -7.35
N GLY A 563 33.15 -67.97 -7.33
CA GLY A 563 32.20 -67.69 -8.39
C GLY A 563 32.72 -66.82 -9.51
N LEU A 564 31.81 -66.26 -10.31
CA LEU A 564 32.17 -65.34 -11.40
C LEU A 564 32.74 -63.99 -10.92
N GLY A 565 32.59 -63.68 -9.62
CA GLY A 565 32.91 -62.38 -9.04
C GLY A 565 31.94 -61.26 -9.47
N MET A 566 32.05 -60.11 -8.81
CA MET A 566 31.28 -58.91 -9.16
C MET A 566 32.17 -57.86 -9.84
N ASN A 567 31.70 -57.28 -10.95
CA ASN A 567 32.36 -56.12 -11.55
C ASN A 567 32.29 -54.89 -10.62
N ASP A 568 33.11 -53.89 -10.89
CA ASP A 568 33.27 -52.73 -10.01
C ASP A 568 32.02 -51.81 -9.93
N ALA A 569 31.12 -51.85 -10.91
CA ALA A 569 29.86 -51.10 -10.86
C ALA A 569 28.84 -51.82 -9.97
N ASP A 570 28.61 -53.11 -10.21
CA ASP A 570 27.68 -53.94 -9.44
C ASP A 570 28.13 -54.07 -7.99
N ARG A 571 29.44 -54.22 -7.75
CA ARG A 571 30.01 -54.26 -6.39
C ARG A 571 29.86 -52.92 -5.66
N ARG A 572 29.87 -51.78 -6.36
CA ARG A 572 29.53 -50.47 -5.77
C ARG A 572 28.05 -50.39 -5.45
N ILE A 573 27.16 -50.78 -6.37
CA ILE A 573 25.70 -50.78 -6.15
C ILE A 573 25.32 -51.68 -4.97
N ALA A 574 25.90 -52.88 -4.87
CA ALA A 574 25.70 -53.81 -3.77
C ALA A 574 26.19 -53.24 -2.43
N ASN A 575 27.39 -52.64 -2.40
CA ASN A 575 27.90 -51.99 -1.19
C ASN A 575 27.07 -50.76 -0.77
N THR A 576 26.60 -49.93 -1.70
CA THR A 576 25.68 -48.82 -1.39
C THR A 576 24.37 -49.34 -0.81
N ARG A 577 23.81 -50.43 -1.35
CA ARG A 577 22.60 -51.08 -0.80
C ARG A 577 22.82 -51.64 0.61
N LEU A 578 23.98 -52.24 0.89
CA LEU A 578 24.38 -52.70 2.24
C LEU A 578 24.53 -51.54 3.24
N GLN A 579 25.07 -50.39 2.79
CA GLN A 579 25.31 -49.21 3.62
C GLN A 579 24.05 -48.36 3.85
N ALA A 580 23.04 -48.45 2.98
CA ALA A 580 21.80 -47.68 3.10
C ALA A 580 20.94 -48.04 4.33
N GLY A 581 21.28 -49.11 5.07
CA GLY A 581 20.76 -49.41 6.42
C GLY A 581 19.26 -49.72 6.56
N GLY A 582 18.49 -49.61 5.47
CA GLY A 582 17.02 -49.64 5.48
C GLY A 582 16.36 -48.28 5.29
N ASP A 583 17.12 -47.18 5.15
CA ASP A 583 16.62 -45.81 4.88
C ASP A 583 16.34 -45.56 3.37
N ALA A 584 16.51 -46.58 2.52
CA ALA A 584 16.16 -46.47 1.11
C ALA A 584 14.64 -46.24 0.95
N PRO A 585 14.19 -45.18 0.25
CA PRO A 585 12.78 -44.89 0.09
C PRO A 585 12.10 -45.96 -0.76
N ASP A 586 11.03 -46.53 -0.18
CA ASP A 586 10.08 -47.47 -0.74
C ASP A 586 10.62 -48.86 -1.17
N PRO A 587 9.84 -49.95 -0.92
CA PRO A 587 10.13 -51.26 -1.47
C PRO A 587 9.80 -51.28 -2.98
N THR A 588 10.69 -50.73 -3.80
CA THR A 588 10.59 -50.82 -5.27
C THR A 588 10.62 -52.28 -5.74
N PRO A 589 9.92 -52.66 -6.82
CA PRO A 589 9.91 -54.04 -7.34
C PRO A 589 11.30 -54.63 -7.62
N ASP A 590 12.31 -53.80 -7.88
CA ASP A 590 13.70 -54.22 -8.09
C ASP A 590 14.37 -54.72 -6.79
N ASN A 591 13.91 -54.26 -5.61
CA ASN A 591 14.43 -54.69 -4.31
C ASN A 591 14.08 -56.17 -4.04
N ALA A 592 12.97 -56.67 -4.59
CA ALA A 592 12.56 -58.08 -4.46
C ALA A 592 13.56 -59.05 -5.13
N ARG A 593 14.32 -58.60 -6.14
CA ARG A 593 15.35 -59.40 -6.82
C ARG A 593 16.65 -59.53 -6.02
N HIS A 594 16.87 -58.64 -5.04
CA HIS A 594 18.09 -58.57 -4.23
C HIS A 594 17.79 -58.60 -2.71
N MET A 595 16.69 -59.24 -2.34
CA MET A 595 16.12 -59.24 -0.98
C MET A 595 17.14 -59.58 0.11
N GLY A 596 18.03 -60.57 -0.10
CA GLY A 596 19.03 -60.98 0.88
C GLY A 596 20.03 -59.90 1.27
N LEU A 597 20.57 -59.12 0.31
CA LEU A 597 21.50 -58.02 0.61
C LEU A 597 20.82 -56.88 1.39
N PHE A 598 19.53 -56.63 1.14
CA PHE A 598 18.77 -55.63 1.90
C PHE A 598 18.51 -56.09 3.34
N VAL A 599 18.18 -57.37 3.54
CA VAL A 599 18.03 -57.99 4.86
C VAL A 599 19.35 -57.94 5.64
N VAL A 600 20.46 -58.32 5.00
CA VAL A 600 21.82 -58.20 5.57
C VAL A 600 22.11 -56.75 5.98
N GLY A 601 21.86 -55.76 5.10
CA GLY A 601 22.07 -54.34 5.40
C GLY A 601 21.23 -53.83 6.58
N ARG A 602 19.95 -54.22 6.67
CA ARG A 602 19.04 -53.81 7.74
C ARG A 602 19.37 -54.46 9.09
N ILE A 603 19.77 -55.74 9.10
CA ILE A 603 20.27 -56.42 10.30
C ILE A 603 21.60 -55.78 10.74
N ALA A 604 22.50 -55.52 9.78
CA ALA A 604 23.81 -54.95 10.06
C ALA A 604 23.69 -53.56 10.70
N ALA A 605 22.90 -52.67 10.12
CA ALA A 605 22.64 -51.32 10.66
C ALA A 605 22.00 -51.35 12.05
N ARG A 606 21.02 -52.25 12.31
CA ARG A 606 20.40 -52.41 13.64
C ARG A 606 21.40 -52.76 14.74
N HIS A 607 22.45 -53.52 14.42
CA HIS A 607 23.44 -54.02 15.39
C HIS A 607 24.80 -53.31 15.32
N GLY A 608 24.96 -52.27 14.48
CA GLY A 608 26.23 -51.58 14.27
C GLY A 608 27.32 -52.42 13.57
N ILE A 609 26.92 -53.56 12.97
CA ILE A 609 27.79 -54.43 12.19
C ILE A 609 28.07 -53.75 10.85
N ARG A 610 29.29 -53.85 10.34
CA ARG A 610 29.63 -53.35 8.99
C ARG A 610 29.85 -54.53 8.06
N VAL A 611 29.11 -54.55 6.94
CA VAL A 611 29.25 -55.56 5.88
C VAL A 611 29.72 -54.86 4.60
N GLY A 612 30.69 -55.47 3.90
CA GLY A 612 31.14 -55.00 2.61
C GLY A 612 31.59 -56.14 1.70
N LEU A 613 31.38 -55.98 0.39
CA LEU A 613 31.80 -56.93 -0.64
C LEU A 613 33.11 -56.47 -1.29
N ARG A 614 34.09 -57.37 -1.35
CA ARG A 614 35.40 -57.21 -2.00
C ARG A 614 35.55 -58.20 -3.15
N GLY A 615 36.53 -57.92 -4.03
CA GLY A 615 37.06 -58.96 -4.92
C GLY A 615 37.92 -59.96 -4.13
N PRO A 616 38.46 -61.00 -4.80
CA PRO A 616 39.25 -62.05 -4.16
C PRO A 616 40.48 -61.47 -3.45
N ALA A 617 40.89 -62.12 -2.35
CA ALA A 617 42.07 -61.73 -1.61
C ALA A 617 43.37 -62.03 -2.41
N PRO A 618 44.52 -61.37 -2.13
CA PRO A 618 45.75 -61.56 -2.90
C PRO A 618 46.33 -62.99 -2.88
N ASP A 619 45.88 -63.81 -1.93
CA ASP A 619 46.21 -65.21 -1.71
C ASP A 619 45.17 -66.20 -2.29
N GLU A 620 44.08 -65.71 -2.87
CA GLU A 620 43.02 -66.52 -3.47
C GLU A 620 43.17 -66.58 -5.00
N THR A 621 43.21 -67.81 -5.56
CA THR A 621 43.45 -68.02 -6.99
C THR A 621 42.14 -68.25 -7.75
N GLY A 622 41.52 -67.18 -8.24
CA GLY A 622 40.34 -67.25 -9.12
C GLY A 622 39.53 -65.95 -9.16
N PRO A 623 38.56 -65.82 -10.07
CA PRO A 623 37.45 -64.90 -9.87
C PRO A 623 36.62 -65.35 -8.65
N GLY A 624 35.99 -64.40 -7.97
CA GLY A 624 35.18 -64.66 -6.78
C GLY A 624 34.78 -63.36 -6.07
N THR A 625 33.97 -63.48 -5.02
CA THR A 625 33.61 -62.37 -4.13
C THR A 625 33.90 -62.76 -2.69
N THR A 626 34.45 -61.81 -1.91
CA THR A 626 34.62 -61.97 -0.47
C THR A 626 33.68 -61.00 0.26
N ALA A 627 32.76 -61.54 1.06
CA ALA A 627 31.98 -60.75 2.01
C ALA A 627 32.78 -60.57 3.30
N GLU A 628 33.15 -59.32 3.61
CA GLU A 628 33.80 -58.93 4.86
C GLU A 628 32.74 -58.41 5.85
N ILE A 629 32.60 -59.08 7.00
CA ILE A 629 31.66 -58.75 8.07
C ILE A 629 32.45 -58.39 9.33
N TYR A 630 32.44 -57.11 9.69
CA TYR A 630 33.04 -56.60 10.92
C TYR A 630 31.99 -56.57 12.03
N LEU A 631 32.17 -57.45 13.02
CA LEU A 631 31.46 -57.49 14.28
C LEU A 631 32.16 -56.56 15.29
N PRO A 632 31.55 -55.43 15.70
CA PRO A 632 32.11 -54.56 16.73
C PRO A 632 32.13 -55.24 18.11
N ALA A 633 32.99 -54.75 19.01
CA ALA A 633 33.01 -55.23 20.40
C ALA A 633 31.64 -55.12 21.12
N THR A 634 30.74 -54.24 20.67
CA THR A 634 29.38 -54.07 21.22
C THR A 634 28.41 -55.22 20.95
N VAL A 635 28.71 -56.11 19.98
CA VAL A 635 27.91 -57.34 19.74
C VAL A 635 28.58 -58.60 20.29
N LEU A 636 29.81 -58.48 20.79
CA LEU A 636 30.59 -59.57 21.36
C LEU A 636 30.47 -59.55 22.88
N ASP A 637 30.20 -60.71 23.48
CA ASP A 637 30.22 -60.85 24.93
C ASP A 637 31.66 -60.99 25.46
N GLY A 638 31.88 -60.52 26.69
CA GLY A 638 33.17 -60.58 27.37
C GLY A 638 34.26 -59.62 26.87
N VAL A 639 34.02 -58.81 25.82
CA VAL A 639 34.98 -57.80 25.34
C VAL A 639 34.66 -56.42 25.90
N ARG A 640 35.15 -56.12 27.11
CA ARG A 640 35.22 -54.74 27.59
C ARG A 640 36.29 -54.01 26.78
N ALA A 641 35.86 -53.11 25.89
CA ALA A 641 36.77 -52.17 25.25
C ALA A 641 37.35 -51.22 26.31
N GLU A 642 38.60 -51.46 26.71
CA GLU A 642 39.44 -50.43 27.32
C GLU A 642 39.60 -49.30 26.29
N PRO A 643 39.32 -48.02 26.62
CA PRO A 643 39.51 -46.92 25.69
C PRO A 643 41.00 -46.75 25.41
N ARG A 644 41.47 -47.20 24.24
CA ARG A 644 42.79 -46.81 23.74
C ARG A 644 42.70 -45.38 23.22
N ASP A 645 43.34 -44.46 23.94
CA ASP A 645 43.60 -43.10 23.46
C ASP A 645 44.32 -43.15 22.11
N ILE A 646 43.58 -42.86 21.04
CA ILE A 646 44.19 -42.58 19.74
C ILE A 646 44.78 -41.18 19.82
N ARG A 647 46.08 -41.14 20.16
CA ARG A 647 46.90 -39.93 20.15
C ARG A 647 46.84 -39.28 18.75
N ALA A 648 46.04 -38.23 18.62
CA ALA A 648 45.94 -37.46 17.39
C ALA A 648 47.31 -36.86 17.00
N VAL A 649 47.69 -37.04 15.74
CA VAL A 649 48.82 -36.34 15.12
C VAL A 649 48.32 -35.00 14.60
N PRO A 650 48.86 -33.85 15.04
CA PRO A 650 48.33 -32.54 14.65
C PRO A 650 48.80 -32.14 13.24
N VAL A 651 47.84 -31.67 12.43
CA VAL A 651 48.09 -30.89 11.21
C VAL A 651 47.87 -29.41 11.58
N PRO A 652 48.74 -28.47 11.18
CA PRO A 652 48.72 -27.12 11.74
C PRO A 652 47.57 -26.26 11.18
N SER A 653 46.95 -25.48 12.05
CA SER A 653 46.05 -24.37 11.70
C SER A 653 46.28 -23.19 12.66
N ALA A 654 46.34 -21.99 12.11
CA ALA A 654 46.57 -20.75 12.85
C ALA A 654 45.31 -20.29 13.61
N PRO A 655 45.43 -19.43 14.65
CA PRO A 655 44.45 -19.33 15.74
C PRO A 655 43.38 -18.23 15.52
N PRO A 656 42.41 -18.12 16.45
CA PRO A 656 42.59 -17.13 17.50
C PRO A 656 42.27 -17.58 18.95
N ALA A 657 42.83 -16.81 19.87
CA ALA A 657 42.73 -16.79 21.34
C ALA A 657 41.30 -16.56 21.89
N GLU A 658 40.99 -16.68 23.18
CA GLU A 658 41.57 -17.35 24.38
C GLU A 658 40.64 -17.01 25.57
N ALA A 659 40.40 -17.94 26.51
CA ALA A 659 39.75 -17.63 27.79
C ALA A 659 40.15 -18.65 28.86
N VAL A 660 40.74 -18.16 29.96
CA VAL A 660 41.37 -18.96 31.02
C VAL A 660 40.37 -19.30 32.14
N ALA A 661 40.61 -20.40 32.86
CA ALA A 661 39.68 -21.03 33.79
C ALA A 661 40.14 -21.03 35.27
N ALA A 662 39.20 -21.39 36.16
CA ALA A 662 39.43 -22.10 37.43
C ALA A 662 40.15 -21.31 38.57
N PRO A 663 40.33 -21.86 39.80
CA PRO A 663 39.93 -23.17 40.32
C PRO A 663 39.16 -23.14 41.67
N ALA A 664 39.18 -24.24 42.42
CA ALA A 664 38.25 -24.55 43.52
C ALA A 664 38.91 -24.85 44.89
N ASP A 665 38.04 -24.91 45.91
CA ASP A 665 37.96 -25.95 46.96
C ASP A 665 38.50 -25.74 48.42
N THR A 666 37.86 -26.47 49.33
CA THR A 666 38.23 -26.91 50.71
C THR A 666 38.04 -26.08 52.01
N ARG A 667 37.08 -26.58 52.84
CA ARG A 667 37.14 -27.00 54.28
C ARG A 667 37.12 -26.01 55.51
N ILE A 668 35.99 -26.09 56.23
CA ILE A 668 35.79 -26.44 57.67
C ILE A 668 36.37 -25.55 58.83
N ARG A 669 35.44 -24.76 59.43
CA ARG A 669 35.01 -24.67 60.87
C ARG A 669 35.91 -24.14 62.02
N GLY A 670 35.43 -23.06 62.66
CA GLY A 670 35.71 -22.63 64.06
C GLY A 670 35.50 -21.11 64.23
N ARG A 671 34.43 -20.53 64.80
CA ARG A 671 33.77 -20.56 66.13
C ARG A 671 33.81 -19.14 66.76
N SER A 672 32.62 -18.68 67.19
CA SER A 672 32.29 -17.65 68.19
C SER A 672 31.98 -16.17 67.82
N ASP A 673 30.80 -15.80 68.32
CA ASP A 673 30.38 -14.53 68.95
C ASP A 673 29.84 -13.32 68.14
N LYS A 674 28.49 -13.26 68.19
CA LYS A 674 27.62 -12.12 68.59
C LYS A 674 27.12 -11.09 67.56
N ASN A 675 25.79 -11.15 67.41
CA ASN A 675 24.80 -10.07 67.30
C ASN A 675 24.74 -9.18 66.04
N GLY A 676 23.54 -9.15 65.42
CA GLY A 676 23.00 -7.86 64.99
C GLY A 676 22.07 -7.76 63.75
N ALA A 677 21.04 -8.62 63.62
CA ALA A 677 19.78 -8.37 62.86
C ALA A 677 19.85 -7.92 61.35
N ALA A 678 18.82 -8.03 60.52
CA ALA A 678 17.66 -8.92 60.31
C ALA A 678 17.07 -8.52 58.94
N GLY A 679 16.43 -9.35 58.11
CA GLY A 679 16.20 -10.79 58.12
C GLY A 679 15.96 -11.28 56.67
N SER A 680 16.11 -12.58 56.43
CA SER A 680 16.31 -13.16 55.09
C SER A 680 15.05 -13.65 54.37
N THR A 681 15.22 -13.98 53.09
CA THR A 681 14.26 -14.61 52.17
C THR A 681 14.22 -16.18 52.35
N PRO A 682 13.75 -17.07 51.45
CA PRO A 682 13.01 -18.32 51.79
C PRO A 682 13.90 -19.58 51.53
N PRO A 683 13.59 -20.68 50.76
CA PRO A 683 12.34 -21.35 50.31
C PRO A 683 12.34 -22.93 50.43
N VAL A 684 11.56 -23.62 49.56
CA VAL A 684 11.73 -24.94 48.87
C VAL A 684 11.13 -26.30 49.33
N THR A 685 10.72 -27.09 48.30
CA THR A 685 10.70 -28.58 48.11
C THR A 685 9.65 -29.45 48.84
N LEU A 686 9.08 -30.58 48.34
CA LEU A 686 9.13 -31.36 47.05
C LEU A 686 7.87 -32.30 46.88
N LEU A 687 7.68 -32.95 45.71
CA LEU A 687 6.62 -33.98 45.38
C LEU A 687 7.02 -35.41 45.88
N PRO A 688 6.45 -36.62 45.49
CA PRO A 688 5.28 -37.04 44.65
C PRO A 688 4.44 -38.32 45.07
N ARG A 689 3.34 -38.69 44.35
CA ARG A 689 2.93 -40.07 43.82
C ARG A 689 1.43 -40.56 43.90
N ARG A 690 0.95 -41.07 42.73
CA ARG A 690 0.08 -42.25 42.40
C ARG A 690 -1.45 -42.41 42.73
N ASN A 691 -2.15 -42.94 41.71
CA ASN A 691 -3.52 -43.52 41.54
C ASN A 691 -3.60 -45.02 42.00
N PRO A 692 -4.72 -45.83 41.86
CA PRO A 692 -6.18 -45.60 41.59
C PRO A 692 -7.22 -46.51 42.38
N GLY A 693 -8.54 -46.34 42.19
CA GLY A 693 -9.52 -47.46 42.01
C GLY A 693 -10.76 -47.70 42.96
N SER A 694 -11.86 -48.23 42.37
CA SER A 694 -12.91 -49.16 42.92
C SER A 694 -14.27 -48.70 43.56
N SER A 695 -15.36 -48.75 42.75
CA SER A 695 -16.64 -49.53 42.89
C SER A 695 -17.74 -49.35 43.98
N GLY A 696 -19.03 -49.50 43.55
CA GLY A 696 -20.26 -49.86 44.34
C GLY A 696 -21.29 -48.70 44.55
N ILE A 697 -22.50 -48.58 43.98
CA ILE A 697 -23.70 -49.42 43.58
C ILE A 697 -24.88 -49.36 44.62
N THR A 698 -26.13 -49.36 44.11
CA THR A 698 -27.48 -49.47 44.76
C THR A 698 -28.08 -48.16 45.35
N GLU A 699 -29.35 -47.75 45.18
CA GLU A 699 -30.57 -48.35 44.55
C GLU A 699 -31.59 -47.28 44.06
N LEU A 700 -32.65 -47.70 43.35
CA LEU A 700 -33.77 -46.88 42.80
C LEU A 700 -35.01 -46.88 43.76
N PRO A 701 -36.05 -46.01 43.59
CA PRO A 701 -37.14 -46.32 42.62
C PRO A 701 -37.88 -45.13 41.96
N GLU A 702 -38.62 -45.46 40.90
CA GLU A 702 -39.60 -44.65 40.12
C GLU A 702 -41.06 -44.91 40.63
N PRO A 703 -42.20 -44.47 40.02
CA PRO A 703 -42.44 -43.92 38.65
C PRO A 703 -43.43 -42.71 38.52
N SER A 704 -43.59 -42.17 37.29
CA SER A 704 -44.88 -42.05 36.54
C SER A 704 -45.03 -40.80 35.65
N GLY A 705 -45.30 -40.98 34.33
CA GLY A 705 -46.29 -40.17 33.60
C GLY A 705 -45.86 -39.28 32.41
N GLU A 706 -45.88 -39.84 31.19
CA GLU A 706 -46.11 -39.13 29.90
C GLU A 706 -47.63 -39.09 29.59
N PRO A 707 -48.20 -38.26 28.65
CA PRO A 707 -47.71 -38.07 27.26
C PRO A 707 -47.93 -36.69 26.57
N GLU A 708 -47.47 -36.60 25.32
CA GLU A 708 -47.84 -35.62 24.24
C GLU A 708 -49.34 -35.74 23.80
N PRO A 709 -49.97 -34.93 22.88
CA PRO A 709 -49.39 -34.29 21.67
C PRO A 709 -49.99 -32.95 21.09
N SER A 710 -49.35 -32.43 20.03
CA SER A 710 -49.95 -31.87 18.77
C SER A 710 -50.54 -30.43 18.60
N HIS A 711 -50.32 -29.93 17.37
CA HIS A 711 -50.72 -28.68 16.68
C HIS A 711 -52.13 -28.07 16.88
N HIS A 712 -52.24 -26.72 16.74
CA HIS A 712 -53.08 -26.09 15.68
C HIS A 712 -52.85 -24.58 15.39
N ARG A 713 -53.32 -24.17 14.20
CA ARG A 713 -53.28 -22.85 13.53
C ARG A 713 -54.66 -22.16 13.59
N ARG A 714 -54.74 -20.82 13.55
CA ARG A 714 -55.94 -20.12 13.01
C ARG A 714 -55.72 -18.66 12.58
N ASP A 715 -56.49 -18.25 11.58
CA ASP A 715 -56.42 -16.98 10.85
C ASP A 715 -57.60 -16.03 11.18
N LEU A 716 -57.38 -14.72 10.93
CA LEU A 716 -58.27 -13.65 10.38
C LEU A 716 -59.78 -13.55 10.71
N PRO A 717 -60.33 -12.31 10.66
CA PRO A 717 -61.21 -11.99 9.52
C PRO A 717 -61.00 -10.58 8.89
N ALA A 718 -61.55 -10.38 7.68
CA ALA A 718 -61.70 -9.10 6.95
C ALA A 718 -63.20 -8.79 6.68
N PRO A 719 -63.59 -7.63 6.10
CA PRO A 719 -63.82 -7.60 4.63
C PRO A 719 -63.77 -6.23 3.88
N ALA A 720 -63.65 -6.32 2.52
CA ALA A 720 -64.19 -5.42 1.45
C ALA A 720 -63.73 -3.92 1.36
N GLN A 721 -63.65 -3.25 0.18
CA GLN A 721 -63.78 -3.59 -1.27
C GLN A 721 -63.04 -2.52 -2.13
N ALA A 722 -62.81 -2.78 -3.43
CA ALA A 722 -62.04 -1.95 -4.42
C ALA A 722 -62.98 -1.16 -5.39
N PRO A 723 -62.58 -0.49 -6.52
CA PRO A 723 -61.26 -0.39 -7.20
C PRO A 723 -60.87 0.95 -7.92
N ALA A 724 -59.68 0.96 -8.56
CA ALA A 724 -59.36 1.50 -9.93
C ALA A 724 -58.28 2.63 -10.14
N ALA A 725 -57.07 2.18 -10.54
CA ALA A 725 -56.22 2.70 -11.65
C ALA A 725 -55.47 4.08 -11.51
N PRO A 726 -54.52 4.46 -12.41
CA PRO A 726 -53.09 4.39 -12.05
C PRO A 726 -52.20 5.62 -12.41
N VAL A 727 -50.98 5.72 -11.85
CA VAL A 727 -49.93 6.63 -12.38
C VAL A 727 -48.48 6.12 -12.22
N THR A 728 -47.86 5.83 -13.37
CA THR A 728 -46.43 5.98 -13.77
C THR A 728 -45.28 5.76 -12.78
N ASN A 729 -44.51 4.70 -13.02
CA ASN A 729 -43.08 4.64 -12.67
C ASN A 729 -42.25 5.47 -13.67
N THR A 730 -41.19 6.14 -13.21
CA THR A 730 -40.06 6.57 -14.06
C THR A 730 -38.74 6.12 -13.45
N VAL A 731 -37.88 5.54 -14.29
CA VAL A 731 -36.53 5.08 -13.95
C VAL A 731 -35.54 6.10 -14.49
N THR A 732 -34.72 6.71 -13.63
CA THR A 732 -33.68 7.66 -14.07
C THR A 732 -32.46 6.89 -14.58
N ASN A 733 -32.04 7.21 -15.81
CA ASN A 733 -30.99 6.51 -16.55
C ASN A 733 -29.63 7.22 -16.35
N THR A 734 -28.60 6.51 -15.90
CA THR A 734 -27.28 7.06 -15.48
C THR A 734 -26.19 6.89 -16.54
N SER A 735 -26.52 7.16 -17.81
CA SER A 735 -25.69 6.85 -18.98
C SER A 735 -24.94 8.05 -19.62
N ALA A 736 -24.53 9.03 -18.82
CA ALA A 736 -23.88 10.27 -19.31
C ALA A 736 -22.63 10.71 -18.52
N PHE A 737 -21.77 9.77 -18.09
CA PHE A 737 -20.53 10.12 -17.34
C PHE A 737 -19.22 9.49 -17.85
N PHE A 738 -19.27 8.53 -18.78
CA PHE A 738 -18.08 7.95 -19.43
C PHE A 738 -18.40 7.66 -20.91
N GLY A 739 -17.59 8.06 -21.90
CA GLY A 739 -16.41 8.91 -21.82
C GLY A 739 -15.90 9.27 -23.22
N ALA A 740 -15.17 10.39 -23.33
CA ALA A 740 -14.60 10.85 -24.59
C ALA A 740 -13.06 10.84 -24.54
N ARG A 741 -12.42 9.88 -25.23
CA ARG A 741 -11.12 10.04 -25.89
C ARG A 741 -10.63 8.78 -26.63
N SER A 742 -10.66 8.84 -27.96
CA SER A 742 -9.62 8.42 -28.91
C SER A 742 -10.09 8.85 -30.31
N ARG A 743 -9.28 9.25 -31.30
CA ARG A 743 -7.82 9.25 -31.51
C ARG A 743 -7.42 10.54 -32.26
N ASN A 744 -6.14 10.92 -32.19
CA ASN A 744 -5.49 11.73 -33.23
C ASN A 744 -4.54 10.82 -34.02
N ALA A 745 -4.57 10.91 -35.34
CA ALA A 745 -3.46 10.58 -36.24
C ALA A 745 -3.67 11.32 -37.57
N GLU A 746 -2.62 12.05 -38.00
CA GLU A 746 -2.28 12.50 -39.37
C GLU A 746 -3.39 13.14 -40.24
N GLU A 747 -3.21 14.37 -40.75
CA GLU A 747 -2.42 14.61 -41.97
C GLU A 747 -1.84 16.06 -42.09
N ARG A 748 -0.93 16.27 -43.06
CA ARG A 748 -0.32 17.57 -43.48
C ARG A 748 -1.36 18.52 -44.12
N ALA A 749 -1.18 19.84 -44.32
CA ALA A 749 0.02 20.56 -44.78
C ALA A 749 0.05 22.08 -44.45
N GLN A 750 0.94 22.82 -45.14
CA GLN A 750 1.56 24.13 -44.83
C GLN A 750 0.69 25.41 -44.94
N PRO A 751 1.17 26.57 -44.43
CA PRO A 751 0.44 27.85 -44.40
C PRO A 751 0.86 28.89 -45.46
N SER A 752 -0.05 29.78 -45.84
CA SER A 752 0.11 31.09 -46.54
C SER A 752 -1.29 31.75 -46.64
N ALA A 753 -1.51 33.06 -46.65
CA ALA A 753 -0.66 34.24 -46.44
C ALA A 753 -1.53 35.43 -45.92
N VAL A 754 -0.93 36.61 -45.73
CA VAL A 754 -1.57 37.83 -45.16
C VAL A 754 -2.20 38.73 -46.23
N ALA A 755 -3.42 39.24 -45.98
CA ALA A 755 -4.02 40.49 -46.50
C ALA A 755 -5.28 40.79 -45.65
N GLU A 756 -5.45 41.90 -44.91
CA GLU A 756 -5.54 43.32 -45.29
C GLU A 756 -7.01 43.82 -45.45
N ALA A 757 -7.53 44.37 -44.32
CA ALA A 757 -8.37 45.58 -44.19
C ALA A 757 -9.74 45.74 -44.93
N PRO A 758 -10.60 46.71 -44.52
CA PRO A 758 -12.07 46.50 -44.54
C PRO A 758 -12.89 47.50 -45.40
N ALA A 759 -14.20 47.23 -45.54
CA ALA A 759 -15.18 48.16 -46.13
C ALA A 759 -16.52 48.20 -45.34
N ALA A 760 -17.27 49.30 -45.51
CA ALA A 760 -18.26 49.86 -44.60
C ALA A 760 -19.71 49.29 -44.73
N PRO A 761 -20.63 49.55 -43.76
CA PRO A 761 -21.97 48.95 -43.72
C PRO A 761 -23.04 49.73 -44.51
N VAL A 762 -24.12 49.04 -44.89
CA VAL A 762 -25.27 49.59 -45.65
C VAL A 762 -26.51 49.79 -44.74
N ALA A 763 -27.25 50.86 -45.00
CA ALA A 763 -28.41 51.32 -44.23
C ALA A 763 -29.69 50.45 -44.38
N PRO A 764 -30.65 50.52 -43.43
CA PRO A 764 -31.81 49.62 -43.37
C PRO A 764 -33.05 50.09 -44.18
N LYS A 765 -33.91 49.13 -44.54
CA LYS A 765 -35.29 49.35 -44.99
C LYS A 765 -36.29 48.58 -44.11
N ALA A 766 -37.42 49.21 -43.83
CA ALA A 766 -38.65 48.65 -43.22
C ALA A 766 -39.82 48.79 -44.24
N PRO A 767 -41.09 48.44 -43.95
CA PRO A 767 -41.67 47.71 -42.81
C PRO A 767 -42.14 46.30 -43.29
N PRO A 768 -43.40 45.76 -43.20
CA PRO A 768 -44.71 46.25 -42.72
C PRO A 768 -45.26 45.55 -41.44
N THR A 769 -46.35 46.11 -40.89
CA THR A 769 -47.20 45.57 -39.80
C THR A 769 -48.57 45.11 -40.32
N PRO A 770 -49.25 44.14 -39.68
CA PRO A 770 -50.69 43.94 -39.81
C PRO A 770 -51.50 44.56 -38.64
N LYS A 771 -52.80 44.77 -38.90
CA LYS A 771 -53.86 45.33 -38.03
C LYS A 771 -54.16 44.39 -36.83
N ALA A 772 -54.86 44.80 -35.76
CA ALA A 772 -55.87 45.86 -35.64
C ALA A 772 -55.82 46.61 -34.29
#